data_AF-A0A750NA63-F1
#
_entry.id   AF-A0A750NA63-F1
#
_cell.length_a   1.000
_cell.length_b   1.000
_cell.length_c   1.000
_cell.angle_alpha   90.00
_cell.angle_beta   90.00
_cell.angle_gamma   90.00
#
_symmetry.space_group_name_H-M   'P 1'
#
loop_
_entity.id
_entity.type
_entity.pdbx_description
1 polymer ?
#
loop_
_entity_poly.entity_id
_entity_poly.type
_entity_poly.pdbx_seq_one_letter_code
_entity_poly.pdbx_strand_id
1 'polypeptide(L)'
;MKELCYGSVCSGIEAASIAWEPLGMRPAWFAEIEPFPSAVLAHRWPHVANLGDMTKLAKKVLAGEIESPDVLVGGTPCQAFSIAGLRGGLDDERGALTLKYVELANAIDDKRSESFLKPTVIVWENVPGVLSSADNAFGCFLAGLAGEDAPFEPGDRPESGKSNAFWRWDGKTGCHAPKWPQCGCIYGPQRKVAWRILDAQYFGVAQRRRRVFVVASARTDLDPATVLFEFKGVRRNIAPSRKKKEIASAIIANGAAISGESLNPCLHADMPPGMKSTKAVNAFRMAAFGEYIDDETASTVKARDFKDATDLAVFSSTGAGFWSEGHGTLRAREQESHEHLVTLAFPERMSGTQHAATKNTSPSLMAKNPTAVCYEVRNAEVAVRRLTPVECERLQGFPDGHTLIPTEKRKKVNSDELAYLRNHYPDLSEEEAAMLAADGPRYKAIGNSMAIPVMRWIGDRITKAVCRQKEGSETKERKVKPAAEFERSIFKWAGGKFGVLEQIFRYLPEGKRLIEPFVGGGAVFMNAGYQENLLNDVNADLINFYKTLQREAHSLITLAHRFFQDYNTQEGYLAVRNAFNKQVYDDLHRAAAFLFLNRHCFNGLTRYNQAGEFNVGYGKYKTPYFPLQEMEAFLGAEGRSEFVCGDFAAVIEAAGEGDVIFCDPPYEPLPNTEGFTNYSGHDFKFEEQKRLVSLLTDAHRRGAKVLITNSGAPNIRELYHDSGFRVEPLFARRSVSCKGDTRGVAHDVLGILL
;
A
#
# COMPACT_ATOMS: atom_id res chain seq x y z
N MET A 1 -9.75 -15.95 5.33
CA MET A 1 -9.34 -14.54 5.12
C MET A 1 -10.18 -13.95 4.00
N LYS A 2 -10.45 -12.64 3.97
CA LYS A 2 -11.08 -12.04 2.78
C LYS A 2 -9.98 -11.92 1.74
N GLU A 3 -10.14 -12.62 0.62
CA GLU A 3 -9.23 -12.61 -0.51
C GLU A 3 -9.20 -11.20 -1.11
N LEU A 4 -8.02 -10.62 -1.31
CA LEU A 4 -7.89 -9.30 -1.95
C LEU A 4 -8.10 -9.46 -3.45
N CYS A 5 -8.94 -8.63 -4.06
CA CYS A 5 -9.10 -8.62 -5.50
C CYS A 5 -8.34 -7.46 -6.15
N TYR A 6 -7.80 -7.67 -7.35
CA TYR A 6 -7.12 -6.62 -8.11
C TYR A 6 -7.64 -6.50 -9.55
N GLY A 7 -7.70 -5.27 -10.04
CA GLY A 7 -7.93 -4.96 -11.45
C GLY A 7 -6.61 -4.60 -12.11
N SER A 8 -6.31 -5.21 -13.26
CA SER A 8 -5.08 -4.96 -14.01
C SER A 8 -5.41 -4.24 -15.31
N VAL A 9 -4.71 -3.14 -15.59
CA VAL A 9 -4.83 -2.38 -16.85
C VAL A 9 -3.49 -2.28 -17.56
N CYS A 10 -3.51 -2.27 -18.90
CA CYS A 10 -2.31 -2.52 -19.70
C CYS A 10 -1.62 -3.81 -19.21
N SER A 11 -2.44 -4.86 -19.03
CA SER A 11 -2.09 -6.09 -18.30
C SER A 11 -0.92 -6.84 -18.92
N GLY A 12 -0.67 -6.67 -20.23
CA GLY A 12 0.34 -7.39 -20.96
C GLY A 12 0.12 -8.91 -20.83
N ILE A 13 1.18 -9.64 -20.50
CA ILE A 13 1.15 -11.09 -20.23
C ILE A 13 0.95 -11.40 -18.74
N GLU A 14 0.50 -10.42 -17.98
CA GLU A 14 0.02 -10.50 -16.61
C GLU A 14 1.05 -11.04 -15.60
N ALA A 15 2.09 -10.23 -15.38
CA ALA A 15 3.09 -10.47 -14.34
C ALA A 15 2.52 -10.37 -12.92
N ALA A 16 1.48 -9.55 -12.69
CA ALA A 16 0.94 -9.34 -11.35
C ALA A 16 0.17 -10.59 -10.89
N SER A 17 -0.60 -11.27 -11.74
CA SER A 17 -1.26 -12.53 -11.35
C SER A 17 -0.29 -13.64 -11.00
N ILE A 18 0.75 -13.86 -11.81
CA ILE A 18 1.78 -14.85 -11.47
C ILE A 18 2.46 -14.51 -10.13
N ALA A 19 2.60 -13.22 -9.82
CA ALA A 19 3.19 -12.76 -8.57
C ALA A 19 2.25 -12.85 -7.36
N TRP A 20 0.96 -12.58 -7.53
CA TRP A 20 0.01 -12.26 -6.45
C TRP A 20 -0.99 -13.37 -6.14
N GLU A 21 -1.34 -14.23 -7.10
CA GLU A 21 -2.18 -15.41 -6.81
C GLU A 21 -1.58 -16.32 -5.73
N PRO A 22 -0.26 -16.61 -5.74
CA PRO A 22 0.36 -17.36 -4.65
C PRO A 22 0.32 -16.66 -3.28
N LEU A 23 -0.01 -15.37 -3.24
CA LEU A 23 -0.20 -14.59 -2.01
C LEU A 23 -1.66 -14.57 -1.55
N GLY A 24 -2.57 -15.28 -2.25
CA GLY A 24 -4.00 -15.29 -1.96
C GLY A 24 -4.72 -14.03 -2.44
N MET A 25 -4.24 -13.40 -3.51
CA MET A 25 -4.96 -12.33 -4.20
C MET A 25 -5.59 -12.89 -5.49
N ARG A 26 -6.75 -12.40 -5.88
CA ARG A 26 -7.40 -12.82 -7.14
C ARG A 26 -7.54 -11.68 -8.16
N PRO A 27 -7.38 -11.94 -9.45
CA PRO A 27 -7.73 -10.97 -10.48
C PRO A 27 -9.27 -10.83 -10.55
N ALA A 28 -9.78 -9.61 -10.44
CA ALA A 28 -11.18 -9.30 -10.70
C ALA A 28 -11.47 -9.21 -12.20
N TRP A 29 -10.57 -8.56 -12.93
CA TRP A 29 -10.63 -8.36 -14.38
C TRP A 29 -9.28 -7.89 -14.92
N PHE A 30 -9.10 -8.05 -16.23
CA PHE A 30 -7.96 -7.53 -16.98
C PHE A 30 -8.43 -6.48 -18.01
N ALA A 31 -7.50 -5.67 -18.48
CA ALA A 31 -7.75 -4.72 -19.57
C ALA A 31 -6.52 -4.61 -20.47
N GLU A 32 -6.56 -5.36 -21.56
CA GLU A 32 -5.50 -5.44 -22.55
C GLU A 32 -6.08 -5.40 -23.97
N ILE A 33 -5.46 -4.62 -24.84
CA ILE A 33 -5.92 -4.36 -26.21
C ILE A 33 -4.99 -4.98 -27.26
N GLU A 34 -3.73 -5.27 -26.91
CA GLU A 34 -2.81 -5.91 -27.84
C GLU A 34 -3.24 -7.36 -28.08
N PRO A 35 -3.34 -7.79 -29.37
CA PRO A 35 -3.90 -9.10 -29.69
C PRO A 35 -3.15 -10.28 -29.06
N PHE A 36 -1.82 -10.25 -29.05
CA PHE A 36 -1.02 -11.37 -28.54
C PHE A 36 -1.06 -11.49 -27.00
N PRO A 37 -0.78 -10.42 -26.23
CA PRO A 37 -1.06 -10.40 -24.80
C PRO A 37 -2.49 -10.84 -24.44
N SER A 38 -3.51 -10.33 -25.14
CA SER A 38 -4.91 -10.75 -24.92
C SER A 38 -5.13 -12.24 -25.11
N ALA A 39 -4.50 -12.85 -26.12
CA ALA A 39 -4.55 -14.30 -26.33
C ALA A 39 -3.88 -15.08 -25.19
N VAL A 40 -2.77 -14.57 -24.64
CA VAL A 40 -2.12 -15.15 -23.45
C VAL A 40 -3.06 -15.09 -22.25
N LEU A 41 -3.73 -13.96 -22.02
CA LEU A 41 -4.71 -13.84 -20.94
C LEU A 41 -5.86 -14.84 -21.10
N ALA A 42 -6.44 -14.94 -22.31
CA ALA A 42 -7.53 -15.88 -22.58
C ALA A 42 -7.12 -17.35 -22.39
N HIS A 43 -5.88 -17.70 -22.71
CA HIS A 43 -5.37 -19.06 -22.56
C HIS A 43 -5.04 -19.40 -21.10
N ARG A 44 -4.42 -18.48 -20.36
CA ARG A 44 -3.92 -18.72 -18.99
C ARG A 44 -4.99 -18.47 -17.92
N TRP A 45 -5.88 -17.53 -18.15
CA TRP A 45 -6.97 -17.14 -17.25
C TRP A 45 -8.32 -17.08 -17.99
N PRO A 46 -8.81 -18.21 -18.52
CA PRO A 46 -10.06 -18.25 -19.28
C PRO A 46 -11.30 -17.83 -18.47
N HIS A 47 -11.18 -17.81 -17.14
CA HIS A 47 -12.24 -17.43 -16.21
C HIS A 47 -12.23 -15.94 -15.82
N VAL A 48 -11.20 -15.18 -16.23
CA VAL A 48 -11.08 -13.75 -15.93
C VAL A 48 -11.41 -12.94 -17.17
N ALA A 49 -12.34 -12.00 -17.06
CA ALA A 49 -12.74 -11.18 -18.19
C ALA A 49 -11.61 -10.20 -18.58
N ASN A 50 -11.21 -10.22 -19.85
CA ASN A 50 -10.47 -9.10 -20.46
C ASN A 50 -11.46 -8.06 -20.99
N LEU A 51 -11.50 -6.90 -20.34
CA LEU A 51 -12.42 -5.81 -20.63
C LEU A 51 -11.95 -4.90 -21.78
N GLY A 52 -10.73 -5.13 -22.29
CA GLY A 52 -10.16 -4.43 -23.44
C GLY A 52 -9.69 -3.02 -23.11
N ASP A 53 -10.29 -2.02 -23.75
CA ASP A 53 -9.85 -0.62 -23.68
C ASP A 53 -10.07 0.01 -22.30
N MET A 54 -8.96 0.26 -21.59
CA MET A 54 -8.97 0.82 -20.23
C MET A 54 -9.66 2.19 -20.13
N THR A 55 -9.73 2.96 -21.23
CA THR A 55 -10.32 4.32 -21.23
C THR A 55 -11.82 4.31 -21.00
N LYS A 56 -12.47 3.15 -21.16
CA LYS A 56 -13.91 2.95 -20.99
C LYS A 56 -14.29 2.44 -19.60
N LEU A 57 -13.31 2.03 -18.79
CA LEU A 57 -13.57 1.30 -17.55
C LEU A 57 -14.13 2.18 -16.44
N ALA A 58 -13.69 3.44 -16.33
CA ALA A 58 -14.16 4.34 -15.27
C ALA A 58 -15.69 4.46 -15.27
N LYS A 59 -16.29 4.63 -16.45
CA LYS A 59 -17.75 4.68 -16.62
C LYS A 59 -18.43 3.37 -16.22
N LYS A 60 -17.85 2.22 -16.59
CA LYS A 60 -18.37 0.89 -16.25
C LYS A 60 -18.32 0.61 -14.75
N VAL A 61 -17.25 1.03 -14.07
CA VAL A 61 -17.13 0.94 -12.60
C VAL A 61 -18.22 1.76 -11.93
N LEU A 62 -18.39 3.03 -12.31
CA LEU A 62 -19.41 3.91 -11.74
C LEU A 62 -20.83 3.35 -11.95
N ALA A 63 -21.09 2.81 -13.15
CA ALA A 63 -22.34 2.13 -13.49
C ALA A 63 -22.57 0.80 -12.73
N GLY A 64 -21.55 0.27 -12.05
CA GLY A 64 -21.60 -1.02 -11.37
C GLY A 64 -21.60 -2.23 -12.31
N GLU A 65 -21.20 -2.05 -13.57
CA GLU A 65 -21.11 -3.13 -14.57
C GLU A 65 -19.91 -4.05 -14.32
N ILE A 66 -18.85 -3.53 -13.69
CA ILE A 66 -17.62 -4.26 -13.37
C ILE A 66 -17.23 -4.04 -11.90
N GLU A 67 -16.61 -5.05 -11.30
CA GLU A 67 -16.20 -5.05 -9.90
C GLU A 67 -15.18 -3.93 -9.59
N SER A 68 -15.30 -3.28 -8.43
CA SER A 68 -14.36 -2.25 -7.96
C SER A 68 -13.27 -2.86 -7.05
N PRO A 69 -12.04 -3.08 -7.56
CA PRO A 69 -11.04 -3.92 -6.89
C PRO A 69 -10.37 -3.28 -5.67
N ASP A 70 -9.81 -4.10 -4.77
CA ASP A 70 -9.01 -3.65 -3.62
C ASP A 70 -7.65 -3.05 -4.04
N VAL A 71 -7.12 -3.50 -5.19
CA VAL A 71 -5.88 -3.00 -5.77
C VAL A 71 -6.07 -2.71 -7.26
N LEU A 72 -5.65 -1.55 -7.72
CA LEU A 72 -5.54 -1.22 -9.14
C LEU A 72 -4.06 -1.28 -9.55
N VAL A 73 -3.72 -2.10 -10.54
CA VAL A 73 -2.35 -2.26 -11.04
C VAL A 73 -2.25 -1.97 -12.53
N GLY A 74 -1.15 -1.36 -12.98
CA GLY A 74 -0.89 -1.23 -14.42
C GLY A 74 0.39 -0.48 -14.75
N GLY A 75 0.83 -0.62 -16.00
CA GLY A 75 1.97 0.12 -16.56
C GLY A 75 1.58 0.81 -17.86
N THR A 76 1.10 2.06 -17.76
CA THR A 76 0.65 2.78 -18.95
C THR A 76 1.84 3.11 -19.88
N PRO A 77 1.66 3.08 -21.22
CA PRO A 77 2.72 3.46 -22.15
C PRO A 77 3.24 4.88 -21.86
N CYS A 78 4.57 5.08 -21.92
CA CYS A 78 5.19 6.37 -21.64
C CYS A 78 4.78 7.41 -22.72
N GLN A 79 3.80 8.26 -22.44
CA GLN A 79 3.38 9.34 -23.34
C GLN A 79 3.23 10.67 -22.60
N ALA A 80 3.30 11.77 -23.37
CA ALA A 80 3.29 13.16 -22.90
C ALA A 80 1.98 13.53 -22.19
N PHE A 81 2.01 14.46 -21.23
CA PHE A 81 0.84 14.90 -20.46
C PHE A 81 0.42 16.32 -20.84
N SER A 82 -0.89 16.58 -20.89
CA SER A 82 -1.46 17.93 -20.88
C SER A 82 -2.57 18.01 -19.83
N ILE A 83 -2.40 18.91 -18.84
CA ILE A 83 -3.40 19.16 -17.78
C ILE A 83 -4.62 19.94 -18.29
N ALA A 84 -4.52 20.59 -19.45
CA ALA A 84 -5.65 21.29 -20.06
C ALA A 84 -6.84 20.36 -20.36
N GLY A 85 -6.60 19.05 -20.56
CA GLY A 85 -7.64 18.04 -20.78
C GLY A 85 -8.52 17.72 -19.56
N LEU A 86 -8.12 18.14 -18.35
CA LEU A 86 -8.99 18.06 -17.16
C LEU A 86 -9.99 19.24 -17.09
N ARG A 87 -9.76 20.32 -17.86
CA ARG A 87 -10.60 21.55 -17.85
C ARG A 87 -11.28 21.85 -19.18
N GLY A 88 -10.88 21.21 -20.27
CA GLY A 88 -11.50 21.33 -21.60
C GLY A 88 -11.66 19.95 -22.23
N GLY A 89 -12.79 19.75 -22.92
CA GLY A 89 -13.15 18.48 -23.55
C GLY A 89 -12.02 17.84 -24.38
N LEU A 90 -12.03 16.50 -24.36
CA LEU A 90 -11.09 15.57 -25.00
C LEU A 90 -10.84 15.88 -26.49
N ASP A 91 -9.69 16.44 -26.84
CA ASP A 91 -9.26 16.59 -28.25
C ASP A 91 -7.76 16.26 -28.49
N ASP A 92 -7.07 15.59 -27.55
CA ASP A 92 -5.71 15.08 -27.79
C ASP A 92 -5.58 13.59 -27.40
N GLU A 93 -5.48 12.72 -28.42
CA GLU A 93 -5.61 11.25 -28.30
C GLU A 93 -4.40 10.53 -27.68
N ARG A 94 -3.30 11.23 -27.33
CA ARG A 94 -2.04 10.57 -26.90
C ARG A 94 -1.53 10.92 -25.50
N GLY A 95 -2.05 11.97 -24.86
CA GLY A 95 -1.82 12.22 -23.42
C GLY A 95 -2.88 11.63 -22.48
N ALA A 96 -3.83 10.88 -23.04
CA ALA A 96 -5.05 10.47 -22.37
C ALA A 96 -4.89 9.30 -21.39
N LEU A 97 -3.98 8.33 -21.64
CA LEU A 97 -4.04 7.05 -20.91
C LEU A 97 -3.69 7.16 -19.42
N THR A 98 -2.67 7.92 -19.04
CA THR A 98 -2.33 8.07 -17.62
C THR A 98 -3.37 8.92 -16.88
N LEU A 99 -3.98 9.91 -17.55
CA LEU A 99 -5.15 10.62 -17.01
C LEU A 99 -6.34 9.67 -16.84
N LYS A 100 -6.59 8.78 -17.81
CA LYS A 100 -7.61 7.73 -17.72
C LYS A 100 -7.33 6.73 -16.61
N TYR A 101 -6.07 6.47 -16.30
CA TYR A 101 -5.68 5.66 -15.15
C TYR A 101 -6.06 6.35 -13.83
N VAL A 102 -5.81 7.66 -13.70
CA VAL A 102 -6.24 8.46 -12.54
C VAL A 102 -7.77 8.52 -12.45
N GLU A 103 -8.46 8.77 -13.56
CA GLU A 103 -9.93 8.77 -13.64
C GLU A 103 -10.51 7.43 -13.20
N LEU A 104 -9.92 6.31 -13.65
CA LEU A 104 -10.32 4.97 -13.22
C LEU A 104 -10.07 4.74 -11.73
N ALA A 105 -8.92 5.18 -11.21
CA ALA A 105 -8.62 5.07 -9.78
C ALA A 105 -9.64 5.83 -8.91
N ASN A 106 -10.00 7.06 -9.33
CA ASN A 106 -11.03 7.86 -8.68
C ASN A 106 -12.40 7.19 -8.77
N ALA A 107 -12.81 6.72 -9.95
CA ALA A 107 -14.06 6.00 -10.14
C ALA A 107 -14.16 4.73 -9.27
N ILE A 108 -13.06 3.99 -9.09
CA ILE A 108 -13.00 2.84 -8.20
C ILE A 108 -13.17 3.26 -6.74
N ASP A 109 -12.49 4.32 -6.30
CA ASP A 109 -12.62 4.81 -4.92
C ASP A 109 -14.04 5.33 -4.63
N ASP A 110 -14.62 6.11 -5.53
CA ASP A 110 -16.00 6.60 -5.44
C ASP A 110 -16.96 5.42 -5.34
N LYS A 111 -16.86 4.43 -6.23
CA LYS A 111 -17.73 3.26 -6.23
C LYS A 111 -17.58 2.40 -4.97
N ARG A 112 -16.36 2.29 -4.45
CA ARG A 112 -16.08 1.55 -3.21
C ARG A 112 -16.66 2.27 -2.00
N SER A 113 -16.61 3.60 -2.00
CA SER A 113 -17.18 4.42 -0.93
C SER A 113 -18.70 4.25 -0.81
N GLU A 114 -19.42 4.12 -1.93
CA GLU A 114 -20.88 3.82 -1.95
C GLU A 114 -21.22 2.52 -1.19
N SER A 115 -20.28 1.56 -1.19
CA SER A 115 -20.41 0.26 -0.53
C SER A 115 -19.65 0.18 0.80
N PHE A 116 -19.20 1.32 1.35
CA PHE A 116 -18.40 1.41 2.58
C PHE A 116 -17.12 0.54 2.55
N LEU A 117 -16.60 0.27 1.36
CA LEU A 117 -15.34 -0.44 1.17
C LEU A 117 -14.18 0.55 1.26
N LYS A 118 -13.04 0.09 1.81
CA LYS A 118 -11.83 0.90 1.89
C LYS A 118 -11.35 1.29 0.47
N PRO A 119 -10.78 2.49 0.26
CA PRO A 119 -10.22 2.88 -1.02
C PRO A 119 -9.24 1.85 -1.60
N THR A 120 -9.10 1.85 -2.92
CA THR A 120 -8.18 0.99 -3.66
C THR A 120 -6.73 1.37 -3.40
N VAL A 121 -5.85 0.38 -3.42
CA VAL A 121 -4.40 0.61 -3.42
C VAL A 121 -3.93 0.65 -4.87
N ILE A 122 -3.23 1.71 -5.25
CA ILE A 122 -2.78 1.93 -6.61
C ILE A 122 -1.33 1.47 -6.71
N VAL A 123 -1.01 0.65 -7.72
CA VAL A 123 0.34 0.22 -8.06
C VAL A 123 0.60 0.51 -9.54
N TRP A 124 1.52 1.42 -9.82
CA TRP A 124 1.85 1.82 -11.17
C TRP A 124 3.34 1.63 -11.46
N GLU A 125 3.66 1.08 -12.62
CA GLU A 125 5.03 0.80 -13.05
C GLU A 125 5.35 1.55 -14.35
N ASN A 126 6.57 2.09 -14.45
CA ASN A 126 7.05 2.69 -15.70
C ASN A 126 8.58 2.73 -15.81
N VAL A 127 9.10 3.06 -17.00
CA VAL A 127 10.53 3.25 -17.25
C VAL A 127 11.07 4.53 -16.56
N PRO A 128 12.34 4.56 -16.12
CA PRO A 128 12.95 5.72 -15.45
C PRO A 128 12.91 7.03 -16.24
N GLY A 129 12.76 6.98 -17.56
CA GLY A 129 12.66 8.17 -18.41
C GLY A 129 11.52 9.11 -18.02
N VAL A 130 10.44 8.59 -17.41
CA VAL A 130 9.28 9.40 -16.97
C VAL A 130 9.67 10.47 -15.96
N LEU A 131 10.69 10.22 -15.13
CA LEU A 131 11.22 11.17 -14.12
C LEU A 131 11.92 12.38 -14.74
N SER A 132 12.16 12.38 -16.06
CA SER A 132 12.92 13.40 -16.77
C SER A 132 12.22 13.91 -18.03
N SER A 133 10.90 13.70 -18.12
CA SER A 133 10.11 14.16 -19.26
C SER A 133 10.07 15.69 -19.32
N ALA A 134 10.28 16.27 -20.50
CA ALA A 134 10.41 17.73 -20.66
C ALA A 134 9.11 18.49 -20.32
N ASP A 135 7.97 17.84 -20.48
CA ASP A 135 6.61 18.35 -20.23
C ASP A 135 6.13 18.18 -18.78
N ASN A 136 6.99 17.72 -17.87
CA ASN A 136 6.64 17.41 -16.49
C ASN A 136 5.48 16.40 -16.32
N ALA A 137 5.35 15.45 -17.24
CA ALA A 137 4.32 14.42 -17.20
C ALA A 137 4.21 13.67 -15.86
N PHE A 138 5.35 13.39 -15.22
CA PHE A 138 5.36 12.75 -13.92
C PHE A 138 4.76 13.63 -12.81
N GLY A 139 5.06 14.94 -12.80
CA GLY A 139 4.47 15.88 -11.85
C GLY A 139 2.95 16.00 -12.01
N CYS A 140 2.46 15.99 -13.25
CA CYS A 140 1.03 15.96 -13.56
C CYS A 140 0.37 14.66 -13.06
N PHE A 141 1.01 13.52 -13.26
CA PHE A 141 0.51 12.22 -12.79
C PHE A 141 0.43 12.17 -11.26
N LEU A 142 1.49 12.61 -10.57
CA LEU A 142 1.53 12.67 -9.11
C LEU A 142 0.43 13.59 -8.58
N ALA A 143 0.21 14.76 -9.20
CA ALA A 143 -0.86 15.69 -8.83
C ALA A 143 -2.24 15.05 -8.98
N GLY A 144 -2.51 14.41 -10.12
CA GLY A 144 -3.78 13.72 -10.36
C GLY A 144 -4.08 12.61 -9.35
N LEU A 145 -3.07 11.81 -8.98
CA LEU A 145 -3.24 10.77 -7.95
C LEU A 145 -3.45 11.36 -6.55
N ALA A 146 -2.69 12.42 -6.22
CA ALA A 146 -2.71 13.11 -4.95
C ALA A 146 -3.98 13.94 -4.72
N GLY A 147 -4.70 14.29 -5.81
CA GLY A 147 -5.91 15.11 -5.77
C GLY A 147 -5.66 16.61 -5.89
N GLU A 148 -4.55 17.02 -6.49
CA GLU A 148 -4.19 18.42 -6.70
C GLU A 148 -4.54 18.91 -8.10
N ASP A 149 -4.91 20.20 -8.20
CA ASP A 149 -5.30 20.84 -9.46
C ASP A 149 -4.12 21.43 -10.25
N ALA A 150 -2.92 21.40 -9.67
CA ALA A 150 -1.69 21.92 -10.28
C ALA A 150 -0.61 20.83 -10.30
N PRO A 151 0.18 20.72 -11.38
CA PRO A 151 1.27 19.76 -11.44
C PRO A 151 2.31 20.08 -10.37
N PHE A 152 2.79 19.05 -9.68
CA PHE A 152 3.91 19.21 -8.78
C PHE A 152 5.19 19.51 -9.56
N GLU A 153 6.09 20.26 -8.93
CA GLU A 153 7.44 20.49 -9.40
C GLU A 153 8.45 19.69 -8.55
N PRO A 154 9.57 19.22 -9.15
CA PRO A 154 10.55 18.41 -8.42
C PRO A 154 11.34 19.19 -7.35
N GLY A 155 11.28 20.53 -7.36
CA GLY A 155 11.94 21.42 -6.41
C GLY A 155 12.02 22.86 -6.96
N ASP A 156 12.75 23.74 -6.28
CA ASP A 156 12.85 25.15 -6.69
C ASP A 156 13.55 25.33 -8.04
N ARG A 157 12.97 26.18 -8.89
CA ARG A 157 13.46 26.44 -10.24
C ARG A 157 14.64 27.43 -10.19
N PRO A 158 15.80 27.10 -10.79
CA PRO A 158 16.93 28.02 -10.84
C PRO A 158 16.72 29.11 -11.89
N GLU A 159 17.59 30.13 -11.87
CA GLU A 159 17.61 31.18 -12.90
C GLU A 159 17.74 30.59 -14.32
N SER A 160 17.22 31.32 -15.30
CA SER A 160 17.37 31.01 -16.72
C SER A 160 18.84 30.80 -17.10
N GLY A 161 19.13 29.77 -17.88
CA GLY A 161 20.51 29.38 -18.23
C GLY A 161 21.22 28.49 -17.21
N LYS A 162 20.67 28.28 -16.01
CA LYS A 162 21.29 27.45 -14.96
C LYS A 162 20.51 26.15 -14.73
N SER A 163 21.24 25.08 -14.37
CA SER A 163 20.67 23.80 -13.94
C SER A 163 20.93 23.57 -12.45
N ASN A 164 20.07 22.79 -11.78
CA ASN A 164 20.28 22.35 -10.40
C ASN A 164 19.97 20.85 -10.25
N ALA A 165 19.79 20.37 -9.02
CA ALA A 165 19.48 18.97 -8.75
C ALA A 165 18.14 18.50 -9.36
N PHE A 166 17.17 19.40 -9.48
CA PHE A 166 15.78 19.15 -9.86
C PHE A 166 15.40 19.66 -11.26
N TRP A 167 16.24 20.49 -11.86
CA TRP A 167 15.96 21.15 -13.13
C TRP A 167 17.19 21.15 -14.03
N ARG A 168 16.99 20.78 -15.29
CA ARG A 168 18.00 20.87 -16.35
C ARG A 168 17.61 21.97 -17.32
N TRP A 169 18.51 22.92 -17.56
CA TRP A 169 18.36 23.91 -18.62
C TRP A 169 18.51 23.26 -20.00
N ASP A 170 17.52 23.44 -20.88
CA ASP A 170 17.61 23.04 -22.27
C ASP A 170 17.83 24.27 -23.16
N GLY A 171 19.07 24.42 -23.64
CA GLY A 171 19.45 25.54 -24.50
C GLY A 171 18.76 25.56 -25.87
N LYS A 172 18.13 24.46 -26.31
CA LYS A 172 17.38 24.42 -27.58
C LYS A 172 15.98 25.00 -27.43
N THR A 173 15.31 24.70 -26.33
CA THR A 173 13.93 25.16 -26.07
C THR A 173 13.89 26.45 -25.27
N GLY A 174 14.99 26.83 -24.61
CA GLY A 174 15.03 27.99 -23.71
C GLY A 174 14.22 27.77 -22.42
N CYS A 175 13.96 26.51 -22.06
CA CYS A 175 13.12 26.13 -20.93
C CYS A 175 13.85 25.16 -19.99
N HIS A 176 13.45 25.12 -18.72
CA HIS A 176 13.91 24.08 -17.79
C HIS A 176 13.08 22.82 -17.93
N ALA A 177 13.74 21.69 -18.20
CA ALA A 177 13.17 20.36 -18.10
C ALA A 177 13.29 19.82 -16.66
N PRO A 178 12.23 19.24 -16.09
CA PRO A 178 12.27 18.71 -14.73
C PRO A 178 13.13 17.44 -14.64
N LYS A 179 13.69 17.22 -13.46
CA LYS A 179 14.49 16.06 -13.07
C LYS A 179 14.05 15.60 -11.68
N TRP A 180 13.15 14.64 -11.66
CA TRP A 180 12.61 14.07 -10.43
C TRP A 180 13.64 13.18 -9.71
N PRO A 181 13.68 13.22 -8.36
CA PRO A 181 14.44 12.26 -7.57
C PRO A 181 14.04 10.82 -7.87
N GLN A 182 14.99 9.89 -7.71
CA GLN A 182 14.76 8.45 -7.95
C GLN A 182 13.79 7.80 -6.96
N CYS A 183 13.48 8.49 -5.85
CA CYS A 183 12.47 8.12 -4.89
C CYS A 183 11.92 9.37 -4.19
N GLY A 184 10.70 9.28 -3.69
CA GLY A 184 10.09 10.34 -2.89
C GLY A 184 8.67 9.99 -2.47
N CYS A 185 8.05 10.89 -1.71
CA CYS A 185 6.66 10.76 -1.30
C CYS A 185 5.98 12.14 -1.28
N ILE A 186 4.68 12.14 -1.56
CA ILE A 186 3.78 13.28 -1.55
C ILE A 186 2.57 12.92 -0.71
N TYR A 187 2.12 13.87 0.10
CA TYR A 187 0.92 13.77 0.91
C TYR A 187 -0.08 14.77 0.34
N GLY A 188 -0.95 14.29 -0.56
CA GLY A 188 -2.00 15.12 -1.15
C GLY A 188 -3.32 15.02 -0.41
N PRO A 189 -4.31 15.85 -0.79
CA PRO A 189 -5.63 15.88 -0.18
C PRO A 189 -6.43 14.59 -0.39
N GLN A 190 -6.25 13.88 -1.52
CA GLN A 190 -6.94 12.62 -1.79
C GLN A 190 -6.11 11.40 -1.43
N ARG A 191 -4.83 11.35 -1.81
CA ARG A 191 -3.97 10.17 -1.60
C ARG A 191 -2.57 10.55 -1.13
N LYS A 192 -2.01 9.67 -0.32
CA LYS A 192 -0.55 9.57 -0.15
C LYS A 192 0.01 8.88 -1.39
N VAL A 193 1.13 9.36 -1.90
CA VAL A 193 1.80 8.82 -3.09
C VAL A 193 3.27 8.64 -2.77
N ALA A 194 3.82 7.45 -2.98
CA ALA A 194 5.24 7.17 -2.86
C ALA A 194 5.77 6.59 -4.16
N TRP A 195 7.01 6.92 -4.53
CA TRP A 195 7.66 6.32 -5.68
C TRP A 195 9.10 5.93 -5.40
N ARG A 196 9.60 4.96 -6.17
CA ARG A 196 10.99 4.49 -6.11
C ARG A 196 11.41 3.77 -7.39
N ILE A 197 12.65 3.96 -7.81
CA ILE A 197 13.29 3.06 -8.78
C ILE A 197 13.71 1.75 -8.09
N LEU A 198 13.19 0.63 -8.58
CA LEU A 198 13.65 -0.71 -8.22
C LEU A 198 14.36 -1.35 -9.41
N ASP A 199 15.39 -2.14 -9.12
CA ASP A 199 16.14 -2.92 -10.11
C ASP A 199 15.96 -4.40 -9.84
N ALA A 200 15.38 -5.13 -10.80
CA ALA A 200 15.02 -6.54 -10.67
C ALA A 200 16.19 -7.45 -10.26
N GLN A 201 17.44 -7.07 -10.55
CA GLN A 201 18.64 -7.82 -10.15
C GLN A 201 18.73 -8.09 -8.64
N TYR A 202 18.07 -7.26 -7.81
CA TYR A 202 18.06 -7.41 -6.35
C TYR A 202 16.88 -8.23 -5.82
N PHE A 203 16.05 -8.78 -6.71
CA PHE A 203 14.80 -9.47 -6.38
C PHE A 203 14.78 -10.93 -6.84
N GLY A 204 15.91 -11.50 -7.26
CA GLY A 204 16.02 -12.94 -7.56
C GLY A 204 15.97 -13.31 -9.04
N VAL A 205 16.22 -12.35 -9.94
CA VAL A 205 16.46 -12.62 -11.37
C VAL A 205 17.79 -12.00 -11.81
N ALA A 206 18.50 -12.65 -12.73
CA ALA A 206 19.79 -12.21 -13.26
C ALA A 206 19.64 -11.12 -14.35
N GLN A 207 18.74 -10.16 -14.17
CA GLN A 207 18.47 -9.11 -15.15
C GLN A 207 18.55 -7.71 -14.52
N ARG A 208 19.34 -6.82 -15.13
CA ARG A 208 19.29 -5.39 -14.81
C ARG A 208 18.07 -4.75 -15.47
N ARG A 209 16.96 -4.64 -14.72
CA ARG A 209 15.70 -4.03 -15.16
C ARG A 209 15.26 -2.99 -14.14
N ARG A 210 15.73 -1.76 -14.36
CA ARG A 210 15.35 -0.58 -13.55
C ARG A 210 14.00 -0.06 -14.00
N ARG A 211 13.06 0.06 -13.06
CA ARG A 211 11.72 0.62 -13.27
C ARG A 211 11.30 1.49 -12.10
N VAL A 212 10.53 2.54 -12.38
CA VAL A 212 9.88 3.40 -11.40
C VAL A 212 8.58 2.73 -11.00
N PHE A 213 8.42 2.50 -9.71
CA PHE A 213 7.16 2.05 -9.13
C PHE A 213 6.57 3.20 -8.33
N VAL A 214 5.26 3.43 -8.51
CA VAL A 214 4.45 4.35 -7.73
C VAL A 214 3.42 3.53 -6.97
N VAL A 215 3.31 3.75 -5.67
CA VAL A 215 2.22 3.25 -4.84
C VAL A 215 1.44 4.44 -4.32
N ALA A 216 0.11 4.43 -4.46
CA ALA A 216 -0.74 5.47 -3.91
C ALA A 216 -1.94 4.88 -3.17
N SER A 217 -2.39 5.55 -2.12
CA SER A 217 -3.57 5.13 -1.38
C SER A 217 -4.21 6.29 -0.60
N ALA A 218 -5.55 6.31 -0.60
CA ALA A 218 -6.36 7.14 0.30
C ALA A 218 -6.62 6.47 1.67
N ARG A 219 -6.11 5.25 1.86
CA ARG A 219 -6.35 4.47 3.07
C ARG A 219 -5.61 5.05 4.27
N THR A 220 -6.26 5.02 5.43
CA THR A 220 -5.63 5.36 6.72
C THR A 220 -4.80 4.21 7.28
N ASP A 221 -5.13 2.96 6.91
CA ASP A 221 -4.48 1.74 7.39
C ASP A 221 -3.28 1.28 6.53
N LEU A 222 -2.97 1.99 5.45
CA LEU A 222 -1.82 1.69 4.59
C LEU A 222 -1.08 2.97 4.23
N ASP A 223 0.19 3.03 4.58
CA ASP A 223 1.10 4.08 4.11
C ASP A 223 1.91 3.57 2.90
N PRO A 224 1.72 4.14 1.69
CA PRO A 224 2.47 3.77 0.49
C PRO A 224 4.00 3.80 0.66
N ALA A 225 4.51 4.71 1.50
CA ALA A 225 5.93 4.77 1.79
C ALA A 225 6.43 3.48 2.48
N THR A 226 5.64 2.84 3.33
CA THR A 226 6.04 1.57 3.99
C THR A 226 6.06 0.37 3.04
N VAL A 227 5.32 0.47 1.92
CA VAL A 227 5.35 -0.54 0.86
C VAL A 227 6.66 -0.44 0.07
N LEU A 228 7.09 0.76 -0.35
CA LEU A 228 8.27 0.95 -1.21
C LEU A 228 9.59 1.19 -0.45
N PHE A 229 9.54 1.69 0.78
CA PHE A 229 10.71 2.04 1.57
C PHE A 229 10.95 1.07 2.72
N GLU A 230 12.23 0.96 3.09
CA GLU A 230 12.69 0.12 4.20
C GLU A 230 13.24 1.05 5.28
N PHE A 231 12.40 1.42 6.25
CA PHE A 231 12.75 2.40 7.30
C PHE A 231 13.58 1.84 8.46
N LYS A 232 13.95 0.55 8.45
CA LYS A 232 14.84 -0.03 9.46
C LYS A 232 16.28 0.46 9.23
N GLY A 233 16.56 1.69 9.66
CA GLY A 233 17.89 2.26 9.71
C GLY A 233 17.91 3.78 9.84
N VAL A 234 18.10 4.30 11.06
CA VAL A 234 18.69 5.63 11.27
C VAL A 234 19.78 5.56 12.33
N ARG A 235 21.02 5.55 11.86
CA ARG A 235 22.19 6.25 12.42
C ARG A 235 23.38 5.99 11.49
N ARG A 236 23.96 7.08 10.97
CA ARG A 236 25.24 7.28 10.26
C ARG A 236 26.23 6.10 10.21
N ASN A 237 25.85 5.00 9.60
CA ASN A 237 26.73 4.02 9.00
C ASN A 237 26.06 3.64 7.70
N ILE A 238 26.69 4.02 6.58
CA ILE A 238 26.34 3.45 5.28
C ILE A 238 26.56 1.96 5.46
N ALA A 239 25.48 1.19 5.57
CA ALA A 239 25.58 -0.26 5.56
C ALA A 239 26.32 -0.62 4.25
N PRO A 240 27.38 -1.45 4.30
CA PRO A 240 28.06 -1.87 3.09
C PRO A 240 27.02 -2.43 2.13
N SER A 241 27.18 -2.09 0.83
CA SER A 241 26.46 -2.67 -0.31
C SER A 241 25.95 -4.06 0.05
N ARG A 242 24.62 -4.26 0.14
CA ARG A 242 24.03 -5.58 0.40
C ARG A 242 24.76 -6.58 -0.50
N LYS A 243 25.42 -7.58 0.10
CA LYS A 243 25.93 -8.73 -0.67
C LYS A 243 24.74 -9.31 -1.46
N LYS A 244 25.00 -9.75 -2.71
CA LYS A 244 24.05 -10.55 -3.51
C LYS A 244 23.36 -11.52 -2.55
N LYS A 245 22.03 -11.46 -2.43
CA LYS A 245 21.31 -12.41 -1.57
C LYS A 245 21.65 -13.81 -2.07
N GLU A 246 22.16 -14.66 -1.18
CA GLU A 246 22.26 -16.10 -1.42
C GLU A 246 20.87 -16.62 -1.79
N ILE A 247 20.79 -17.32 -2.91
CA ILE A 247 19.58 -17.95 -3.42
C ILE A 247 19.28 -19.13 -2.50
N ALA A 248 18.64 -18.86 -1.38
CA ALA A 248 17.95 -19.88 -0.61
C ALA A 248 16.57 -20.09 -1.26
N SER A 249 16.52 -21.08 -2.16
CA SER A 249 15.42 -22.02 -2.32
C SER A 249 13.99 -21.44 -2.32
N ALA A 250 13.50 -21.01 -3.50
CA ALA A 250 12.06 -20.83 -3.73
C ALA A 250 11.60 -21.26 -5.15
N ILE A 251 12.38 -22.12 -5.82
CA ILE A 251 11.95 -22.88 -7.00
C ILE A 251 12.27 -24.35 -6.71
N ILE A 252 11.46 -25.00 -5.88
CA ILE A 252 11.48 -26.47 -5.76
C ILE A 252 10.04 -26.94 -5.89
N ALA A 253 9.63 -27.14 -7.14
CA ALA A 253 8.51 -28.02 -7.47
C ALA A 253 8.94 -29.22 -8.32
N ASN A 254 10.16 -29.24 -8.89
CA ASN A 254 10.73 -30.41 -9.57
C ASN A 254 12.20 -30.53 -9.21
N GLY A 255 12.56 -31.60 -8.49
CA GLY A 255 13.86 -31.77 -7.85
C GLY A 255 15.04 -31.78 -8.83
N ALA A 256 15.96 -30.83 -8.64
CA ALA A 256 17.37 -30.97 -8.99
C ALA A 256 18.19 -30.11 -8.00
N ALA A 257 18.94 -30.75 -7.12
CA ALA A 257 19.89 -30.09 -6.24
C ALA A 257 21.15 -29.73 -7.06
N ILE A 258 21.49 -28.45 -7.16
CA ILE A 258 22.80 -28.03 -7.68
C ILE A 258 23.40 -27.05 -6.67
N SER A 259 24.44 -27.50 -5.98
CA SER A 259 25.31 -26.71 -5.12
C SER A 259 26.22 -25.81 -5.98
N GLY A 260 26.10 -24.49 -5.85
CA GLY A 260 27.05 -23.55 -6.46
C GLY A 260 26.60 -22.09 -6.41
N GLU A 261 27.48 -21.20 -5.94
CA GLU A 261 27.29 -19.77 -5.73
C GLU A 261 27.26 -18.92 -7.03
N SER A 262 26.38 -19.21 -7.99
CA SER A 262 26.23 -18.37 -9.20
C SER A 262 24.82 -17.74 -9.27
N LEU A 263 24.74 -16.50 -9.77
CA LEU A 263 23.45 -15.82 -10.05
C LEU A 263 22.69 -16.42 -11.24
N ASN A 264 23.29 -17.36 -11.97
CA ASN A 264 22.67 -18.04 -13.11
C ASN A 264 22.18 -19.47 -12.75
N PRO A 265 21.15 -19.66 -11.91
CA PRO A 265 20.33 -20.87 -11.99
C PRO A 265 19.26 -20.75 -13.09
N CYS A 266 18.83 -19.52 -13.39
CA CYS A 266 17.73 -19.22 -14.31
C CYS A 266 18.02 -19.56 -15.78
N LEU A 267 19.27 -19.82 -16.17
CA LEU A 267 19.61 -20.24 -17.54
C LEU A 267 19.94 -21.74 -17.65
N HIS A 268 19.98 -22.49 -16.54
CA HIS A 268 20.56 -23.84 -16.49
C HIS A 268 19.57 -24.95 -16.05
N ALA A 269 18.26 -24.68 -16.01
CA ALA A 269 17.27 -25.58 -15.41
C ALA A 269 17.01 -26.91 -16.17
N ASP A 270 17.45 -27.03 -17.43
CA ASP A 270 17.20 -28.22 -18.27
C ASP A 270 18.31 -29.31 -18.19
N MET A 271 19.08 -29.35 -17.10
CA MET A 271 20.18 -30.30 -16.94
C MET A 271 19.76 -31.55 -16.14
N PRO A 272 19.96 -32.79 -16.66
CA PRO A 272 19.61 -34.01 -15.96
C PRO A 272 20.30 -34.13 -14.58
N PRO A 273 19.68 -34.77 -13.56
CA PRO A 273 20.20 -34.87 -12.19
C PRO A 273 21.57 -35.57 -12.00
N GLY A 274 22.21 -36.03 -13.07
CA GLY A 274 23.52 -36.70 -13.04
C GLY A 274 24.63 -35.97 -13.81
N MET A 275 24.34 -34.86 -14.49
CA MET A 275 25.32 -34.14 -15.29
C MET A 275 26.01 -33.07 -14.43
N LYS A 276 27.24 -33.35 -13.95
CA LYS A 276 28.11 -32.32 -13.38
C LYS A 276 28.39 -31.28 -14.47
N SER A 277 27.88 -30.06 -14.30
CA SER A 277 27.97 -29.00 -15.31
C SER A 277 29.41 -28.63 -15.64
N THR A 278 29.83 -28.92 -16.86
CA THR A 278 30.84 -28.16 -17.61
C THR A 278 30.22 -27.46 -18.84
N LYS A 279 28.88 -27.36 -18.93
CA LYS A 279 28.15 -26.62 -19.97
C LYS A 279 27.57 -25.33 -19.38
N ALA A 280 28.40 -24.28 -19.31
CA ALA A 280 27.97 -22.97 -18.81
C ALA A 280 27.42 -22.11 -19.97
N VAL A 281 26.12 -21.82 -19.97
CA VAL A 281 25.55 -20.71 -20.77
C VAL A 281 25.79 -19.43 -19.99
N ASN A 282 26.72 -18.60 -20.45
CA ASN A 282 26.96 -17.31 -19.83
C ASN A 282 26.25 -16.21 -20.64
N ALA A 283 25.42 -15.41 -19.96
CA ALA A 283 24.84 -14.20 -20.52
C ALA A 283 25.79 -13.02 -20.31
N PHE A 284 26.15 -12.34 -21.39
CA PHE A 284 26.99 -11.15 -21.36
C PHE A 284 26.13 -9.91 -21.63
N ARG A 285 26.15 -8.97 -20.68
CA ARG A 285 25.39 -7.72 -20.78
C ARG A 285 26.15 -6.68 -21.58
N MET A 286 25.49 -6.07 -22.56
CA MET A 286 26.08 -4.94 -23.29
C MET A 286 26.16 -3.69 -22.40
N ALA A 287 27.37 -3.18 -22.19
CA ALA A 287 27.64 -1.95 -21.44
C ALA A 287 27.67 -0.71 -22.34
N ALA A 288 28.22 -0.86 -23.54
CA ALA A 288 28.19 0.10 -24.63
C ALA A 288 28.11 -0.67 -25.97
N PHE A 289 27.83 0.02 -27.07
CA PHE A 289 27.70 -0.65 -28.38
C PHE A 289 28.97 -1.44 -28.72
N GLY A 290 28.86 -2.77 -28.79
CA GLY A 290 29.98 -3.68 -29.03
C GLY A 290 30.82 -4.05 -27.80
N GLU A 291 30.56 -3.45 -26.63
CA GLU A 291 31.23 -3.76 -25.37
C GLU A 291 30.32 -4.59 -24.45
N TYR A 292 30.77 -5.77 -24.07
CA TYR A 292 30.02 -6.73 -23.26
C TYR A 292 30.75 -7.02 -21.95
N ILE A 293 29.99 -7.11 -20.85
CA ILE A 293 30.49 -7.36 -19.50
C ILE A 293 29.95 -8.71 -19.02
N ASP A 294 30.85 -9.51 -18.43
CA ASP A 294 30.54 -10.72 -17.68
C ASP A 294 30.45 -10.39 -16.19
N ASP A 295 29.29 -9.94 -15.73
CA ASP A 295 29.00 -9.67 -14.31
C ASP A 295 27.88 -10.56 -13.74
N GLU A 296 27.61 -11.69 -14.43
CA GLU A 296 26.51 -12.61 -14.20
C GLU A 296 25.10 -11.99 -14.35
N THR A 297 24.99 -10.83 -15.00
CA THR A 297 23.69 -10.19 -15.27
C THR A 297 23.47 -10.03 -16.78
N ALA A 298 22.21 -10.12 -17.20
CA ALA A 298 21.76 -9.76 -18.55
C ALA A 298 21.23 -8.32 -18.60
N SER A 299 21.23 -7.72 -19.80
CA SER A 299 20.57 -6.43 -20.05
C SER A 299 19.06 -6.52 -19.83
N THR A 300 18.41 -5.35 -19.72
CA THR A 300 16.94 -5.28 -19.78
C THR A 300 16.46 -5.87 -21.10
N VAL A 301 15.67 -6.95 -21.06
CA VAL A 301 14.99 -7.50 -22.24
C VAL A 301 14.05 -6.43 -22.79
N LYS A 302 14.23 -6.11 -24.07
CA LYS A 302 13.47 -5.11 -24.83
C LYS A 302 12.52 -5.82 -25.77
N ALA A 303 11.39 -5.16 -26.05
CA ALA A 303 10.38 -5.69 -26.96
C ALA A 303 10.87 -5.95 -28.40
N ARG A 304 12.03 -5.41 -28.78
CA ARG A 304 12.65 -5.56 -30.11
C ARG A 304 13.86 -6.49 -30.14
N ASP A 305 14.14 -7.22 -29.07
CA ASP A 305 15.33 -8.08 -29.02
C ASP A 305 15.30 -9.20 -30.07
N PHE A 306 14.12 -9.58 -30.56
CA PHE A 306 13.98 -10.45 -31.72
C PHE A 306 14.58 -9.87 -33.02
N LYS A 307 14.82 -8.55 -33.10
CA LYS A 307 15.47 -7.86 -34.23
C LYS A 307 16.93 -7.52 -33.93
N ASP A 308 17.19 -6.91 -32.77
CA ASP A 308 18.48 -6.25 -32.46
C ASP A 308 18.97 -6.56 -31.03
N ALA A 309 18.93 -7.85 -30.62
CA ALA A 309 19.27 -8.29 -29.26
C ALA A 309 20.54 -7.62 -28.70
N THR A 310 20.44 -7.13 -27.46
CA THR A 310 21.53 -6.45 -26.75
C THR A 310 22.36 -7.35 -25.84
N ASP A 311 22.13 -8.66 -25.89
CA ASP A 311 22.82 -9.64 -25.05
C ASP A 311 23.36 -10.77 -25.92
N LEU A 312 24.51 -11.31 -25.51
CA LEU A 312 25.11 -12.48 -26.13
C LEU A 312 25.09 -13.64 -25.13
N ALA A 313 24.60 -14.79 -25.58
CA ALA A 313 24.78 -16.06 -24.89
C ALA A 313 25.97 -16.79 -25.51
N VAL A 314 26.95 -17.16 -24.70
CA VAL A 314 28.13 -17.93 -25.13
C VAL A 314 28.10 -19.31 -24.48
N PHE A 315 28.28 -20.35 -25.29
CA PHE A 315 28.44 -21.73 -24.83
C PHE A 315 29.90 -22.13 -24.80
N SER A 316 30.30 -22.89 -23.77
CA SER A 316 31.52 -23.71 -23.82
C SER A 316 31.12 -25.15 -23.55
N SER A 317 31.38 -26.06 -24.50
CA SER A 317 31.51 -27.48 -24.17
C SER A 317 32.99 -27.82 -24.03
N THR A 318 33.31 -28.62 -23.03
CA THR A 318 34.54 -29.40 -23.01
C THR A 318 34.14 -30.87 -22.98
N GLY A 319 34.30 -31.55 -24.12
CA GLY A 319 34.51 -33.00 -24.18
C GLY A 319 33.40 -33.85 -24.80
N ALA A 320 33.79 -34.52 -25.90
CA ALA A 320 33.26 -35.74 -26.51
C ALA A 320 32.02 -35.64 -27.45
N GLY A 321 32.28 -35.19 -28.70
CA GLY A 321 31.97 -35.86 -29.99
C GLY A 321 30.52 -36.20 -30.36
N PHE A 322 30.06 -35.73 -31.53
CA PHE A 322 29.53 -36.53 -32.67
C PHE A 322 29.34 -35.60 -33.89
N TRP A 323 29.72 -36.07 -35.08
CA TRP A 323 29.49 -35.39 -36.36
C TRP A 323 28.06 -35.63 -36.83
N SER A 324 27.34 -34.59 -37.26
CA SER A 324 26.21 -34.70 -38.19
C SER A 324 26.28 -33.57 -39.21
N GLU A 325 26.36 -33.91 -40.50
CA GLU A 325 26.17 -32.94 -41.59
C GLU A 325 24.72 -32.44 -41.58
N GLY A 326 24.54 -31.12 -41.47
CA GLY A 326 23.22 -30.48 -41.49
C GLY A 326 23.29 -28.99 -41.17
N HIS A 327 22.56 -28.17 -41.90
CA HIS A 327 22.81 -26.74 -42.12
C HIS A 327 22.36 -25.79 -41.00
N GLY A 328 23.12 -24.71 -40.78
CA GLY A 328 22.75 -23.55 -39.94
C GLY A 328 23.40 -22.25 -40.44
N THR A 329 22.66 -21.14 -40.32
CA THR A 329 22.72 -19.90 -41.13
C THR A 329 23.88 -18.93 -40.89
N LEU A 330 24.74 -18.79 -41.89
CA LEU A 330 25.22 -17.54 -42.52
C LEU A 330 25.89 -17.92 -43.85
N ARG A 331 25.15 -17.93 -44.97
CA ARG A 331 25.75 -18.13 -46.31
C ARG A 331 26.11 -16.79 -46.92
N ALA A 332 27.41 -16.50 -47.00
CA ALA A 332 27.93 -15.60 -48.02
C ALA A 332 27.88 -16.33 -49.39
N ARG A 333 27.60 -15.60 -50.46
CA ARG A 333 27.64 -16.14 -51.83
C ARG A 333 29.06 -16.60 -52.16
N GLU A 334 29.18 -17.71 -52.89
CA GLU A 334 30.44 -18.19 -53.46
C GLU A 334 31.06 -17.11 -54.34
N GLN A 335 32.12 -16.47 -53.81
CA GLN A 335 33.21 -15.96 -54.62
C GLN A 335 34.50 -16.47 -54.00
N GLU A 336 35.37 -16.96 -54.87
CA GLU A 336 36.63 -17.59 -54.55
C GLU A 336 37.51 -16.68 -53.70
N SER A 337 38.22 -17.29 -52.76
CA SER A 337 39.29 -16.74 -51.94
C SER A 337 38.89 -15.74 -50.84
N HIS A 338 38.91 -16.28 -49.62
CA HIS A 338 39.09 -15.68 -48.29
C HIS A 338 37.93 -15.99 -47.33
N GLU A 339 38.01 -17.19 -46.74
CA GLU A 339 37.20 -17.60 -45.60
C GLU A 339 37.72 -16.96 -44.30
N HIS A 340 36.82 -16.90 -43.31
CA HIS A 340 37.04 -16.75 -41.87
C HIS A 340 37.00 -15.32 -41.29
N LEU A 341 35.88 -14.99 -40.64
CA LEU A 341 35.79 -13.93 -39.63
C LEU A 341 35.17 -14.52 -38.34
N VAL A 342 35.94 -14.47 -37.24
CA VAL A 342 35.55 -14.86 -35.88
C VAL A 342 35.95 -13.72 -34.93
N THR A 343 35.06 -13.33 -34.02
CA THR A 343 35.36 -12.38 -32.93
C THR A 343 35.37 -13.13 -31.60
N LEU A 344 36.48 -13.07 -30.85
CA LEU A 344 36.69 -13.72 -29.54
C LEU A 344 36.80 -12.66 -28.43
N ALA A 345 36.11 -12.88 -27.31
CA ALA A 345 36.29 -12.14 -26.05
C ALA A 345 37.10 -13.00 -25.06
N PHE A 346 38.14 -12.44 -24.44
CA PHE A 346 39.02 -13.16 -23.50
C PHE A 346 38.74 -12.75 -22.03
N PRO A 347 38.86 -13.67 -21.06
CA PRO A 347 38.64 -13.38 -19.64
C PRO A 347 39.79 -12.60 -18.97
N GLU A 348 39.44 -11.83 -17.93
CA GLU A 348 40.23 -10.76 -17.29
C GLU A 348 41.47 -11.24 -16.49
N ARG A 349 41.68 -12.54 -16.26
CA ARG A 349 42.83 -13.02 -15.45
C ARG A 349 43.46 -14.28 -16.02
N MET A 350 44.58 -14.11 -16.72
CA MET A 350 45.57 -15.17 -16.91
C MET A 350 46.87 -14.77 -16.19
N SER A 351 47.40 -15.66 -15.35
CA SER A 351 48.60 -15.43 -14.58
C SER A 351 49.86 -15.70 -15.39
N GLY A 352 50.75 -14.70 -15.44
CA GLY A 352 52.19 -14.88 -15.60
C GLY A 352 52.68 -15.04 -17.04
N THR A 353 53.42 -14.03 -17.50
CA THR A 353 54.22 -13.98 -18.74
C THR A 353 53.46 -13.95 -20.06
N GLN A 354 52.95 -12.78 -20.44
CA GLN A 354 53.20 -12.20 -21.78
C GLN A 354 52.71 -10.74 -21.87
N HIS A 355 53.54 -9.91 -22.53
CA HIS A 355 53.27 -8.52 -22.86
C HIS A 355 52.21 -8.40 -23.96
N ALA A 356 51.14 -7.63 -23.73
CA ALA A 356 50.55 -6.76 -24.75
C ALA A 356 49.65 -5.69 -24.12
N ALA A 357 50.11 -4.45 -24.34
CA ALA A 357 49.53 -3.12 -24.17
C ALA A 357 48.06 -2.96 -23.74
N THR A 358 47.91 -2.10 -22.73
CA THR A 358 46.71 -1.39 -22.33
C THR A 358 46.11 -0.51 -23.43
N LYS A 359 44.76 -0.45 -23.44
CA LYS A 359 43.84 0.45 -24.16
C LYS A 359 43.42 0.02 -25.58
N ASN A 360 42.25 -0.63 -25.65
CA ASN A 360 41.20 -0.52 -26.68
C ASN A 360 41.61 -0.34 -28.16
N THR A 361 42.70 -0.95 -28.62
CA THR A 361 42.98 -1.12 -30.04
C THR A 361 43.61 -2.49 -30.29
N SER A 362 43.18 -3.15 -31.38
CA SER A 362 43.99 -4.20 -32.01
C SER A 362 45.32 -3.56 -32.48
N PRO A 363 46.48 -4.22 -32.33
CA PRO A 363 47.69 -3.77 -33.01
C PRO A 363 47.42 -3.68 -34.51
N SER A 364 47.81 -2.57 -35.15
CA SER A 364 47.89 -2.48 -36.60
C SER A 364 48.71 -3.67 -37.12
N LEU A 365 48.26 -4.34 -38.18
CA LEU A 365 49.06 -5.35 -38.90
C LEU A 365 50.43 -4.76 -39.24
N MET A 366 51.45 -5.07 -38.43
CA MET A 366 52.81 -4.63 -38.70
C MET A 366 53.44 -5.64 -39.66
N ALA A 367 53.68 -5.18 -40.89
CA ALA A 367 54.57 -5.85 -41.82
C ALA A 367 56.02 -5.70 -41.36
N LYS A 368 56.45 -6.48 -40.36
CA LYS A 368 57.85 -6.91 -40.14
C LYS A 368 57.98 -7.78 -38.90
N ASN A 369 58.36 -9.04 -39.15
CA ASN A 369 58.84 -10.07 -38.23
C ASN A 369 57.84 -10.55 -37.14
N PRO A 370 57.19 -11.71 -37.37
CA PRO A 370 56.18 -12.26 -36.49
C PRO A 370 56.84 -13.05 -35.36
N THR A 371 56.51 -12.72 -34.12
CA THR A 371 56.57 -13.71 -33.04
C THR A 371 55.38 -13.49 -32.11
N ALA A 372 54.18 -13.43 -32.71
CA ALA A 372 52.95 -13.68 -32.00
C ALA A 372 52.49 -15.07 -32.42
N VAL A 373 52.76 -16.06 -31.58
CA VAL A 373 52.14 -17.38 -31.73
C VAL A 373 50.68 -17.21 -31.33
N CYS A 374 49.82 -17.04 -32.33
CA CYS A 374 48.38 -17.15 -32.15
C CYS A 374 48.09 -18.62 -31.87
N TYR A 375 47.66 -18.96 -30.65
CA TYR A 375 47.06 -20.26 -30.41
C TYR A 375 45.67 -20.24 -31.03
N GLU A 376 45.56 -20.85 -32.20
CA GLU A 376 44.31 -21.23 -32.85
C GLU A 376 43.56 -22.20 -31.92
N VAL A 377 42.61 -21.71 -31.12
CA VAL A 377 41.67 -22.60 -30.44
C VAL A 377 40.61 -23.00 -31.46
N ARG A 378 40.86 -24.12 -32.15
CA ARG A 378 39.80 -24.88 -32.82
C ARG A 378 38.84 -25.44 -31.76
N ASN A 379 37.93 -24.61 -31.25
CA ASN A 379 36.70 -25.12 -30.67
C ASN A 379 35.59 -24.88 -31.68
N ALA A 380 35.23 -25.91 -32.43
CA ALA A 380 33.96 -26.01 -33.16
C ALA A 380 32.73 -26.06 -32.20
N GLU A 381 32.92 -25.64 -30.95
CA GLU A 381 32.12 -25.95 -29.77
C GLU A 381 31.71 -24.69 -28.96
N VAL A 382 31.95 -23.49 -29.53
CA VAL A 382 31.49 -22.20 -28.95
C VAL A 382 30.53 -21.55 -29.94
N ALA A 383 29.24 -21.52 -29.60
CA ALA A 383 28.22 -20.82 -30.36
C ALA A 383 27.83 -19.52 -29.64
N VAL A 384 27.64 -18.44 -30.41
CA VAL A 384 27.08 -17.18 -29.91
C VAL A 384 25.66 -17.07 -30.45
N ARG A 385 24.67 -16.95 -29.56
CA ARG A 385 23.27 -16.75 -29.96
C ARG A 385 22.57 -15.70 -29.11
N ARG A 386 21.39 -15.29 -29.59
CA ARG A 386 20.43 -14.49 -28.82
C ARG A 386 19.80 -15.35 -27.73
N LEU A 387 19.36 -14.71 -26.66
CA LEU A 387 18.51 -15.35 -25.65
C LEU A 387 17.24 -15.87 -26.32
N THR A 388 16.78 -17.07 -25.97
CA THR A 388 15.50 -17.63 -26.41
C THR A 388 14.33 -16.96 -25.67
N PRO A 389 13.07 -17.10 -26.14
CA PRO A 389 11.95 -16.55 -25.40
C PRO A 389 11.80 -17.17 -24.00
N VAL A 390 12.13 -18.45 -23.83
CA VAL A 390 12.10 -19.13 -22.53
C VAL A 390 13.15 -18.53 -21.59
N GLU A 391 14.36 -18.26 -22.08
CA GLU A 391 15.37 -17.58 -21.28
C GLU A 391 14.93 -16.14 -20.91
N CYS A 392 14.27 -15.44 -21.83
CA CYS A 392 13.68 -14.12 -21.54
C CYS A 392 12.54 -14.20 -20.51
N GLU A 393 11.69 -15.23 -20.55
CA GLU A 393 10.66 -15.53 -19.54
C GLU A 393 11.31 -15.70 -18.17
N ARG A 394 12.31 -16.58 -18.07
CA ARG A 394 13.06 -16.85 -16.84
C ARG A 394 13.75 -15.59 -16.28
N LEU A 395 14.32 -14.74 -17.15
CA LEU A 395 14.95 -13.47 -16.75
C LEU A 395 13.96 -12.44 -16.16
N GLN A 396 12.66 -12.60 -16.40
CA GLN A 396 11.62 -11.79 -15.77
C GLN A 396 10.84 -12.55 -14.68
N GLY A 397 11.19 -13.81 -14.43
CA GLY A 397 10.59 -14.68 -13.42
C GLY A 397 9.31 -15.38 -13.86
N PHE A 398 9.03 -15.44 -15.16
CA PHE A 398 7.89 -16.19 -15.71
C PHE A 398 8.17 -17.70 -15.70
N PRO A 399 7.12 -18.54 -15.58
CA PRO A 399 7.23 -19.97 -15.86
C PRO A 399 7.65 -20.23 -17.31
N ASP A 400 8.33 -21.36 -17.53
CA ASP A 400 8.77 -21.76 -18.85
C ASP A 400 7.58 -21.98 -19.79
N GLY A 401 7.67 -21.39 -20.97
CA GLY A 401 6.62 -21.49 -21.97
C GLY A 401 5.38 -20.67 -21.63
N HIS A 402 5.43 -19.72 -20.67
CA HIS A 402 4.30 -18.86 -20.31
C HIS A 402 3.64 -18.21 -21.54
N THR A 403 4.47 -17.73 -22.47
CA THR A 403 4.05 -17.12 -23.74
C THR A 403 3.93 -18.11 -24.92
N LEU A 404 4.32 -19.37 -24.73
CA LEU A 404 4.20 -20.43 -25.73
C LEU A 404 2.77 -21.00 -25.72
N ILE A 405 1.83 -20.21 -26.25
CA ILE A 405 0.41 -20.57 -26.33
C ILE A 405 0.03 -20.97 -27.75
N PRO A 406 -1.03 -21.78 -27.93
CA PRO A 406 -1.69 -21.94 -29.23
C PRO A 406 -2.25 -20.59 -29.71
N THR A 407 -2.15 -20.33 -31.00
CA THR A 407 -2.67 -19.12 -31.67
C THR A 407 -3.47 -19.49 -32.91
N GLU A 408 -4.39 -18.62 -33.32
CA GLU A 408 -5.24 -18.86 -34.51
C GLU A 408 -4.43 -18.87 -35.83
N LYS A 409 -3.24 -18.26 -35.84
CA LYS A 409 -2.41 -18.14 -37.05
C LYS A 409 -1.35 -19.22 -37.07
N ARG A 410 -1.44 -20.09 -38.07
CA ARG A 410 -0.42 -21.09 -38.36
C ARG A 410 0.92 -20.41 -38.74
N LYS A 411 2.00 -20.73 -38.03
CA LYS A 411 3.37 -20.34 -38.39
C LYS A 411 4.06 -21.45 -39.21
N LYS A 412 5.05 -21.04 -40.00
CA LYS A 412 5.96 -21.99 -40.65
C LYS A 412 7.02 -22.41 -39.64
N VAL A 413 7.04 -23.69 -39.28
CA VAL A 413 8.02 -24.29 -38.38
C VAL A 413 9.14 -24.89 -39.22
N ASN A 414 10.39 -24.58 -38.92
CA ASN A 414 11.55 -25.21 -39.57
C ASN A 414 12.00 -26.46 -38.78
N SER A 415 12.93 -27.24 -39.34
CA SER A 415 13.44 -28.47 -38.72
C SER A 415 14.01 -28.24 -37.32
N ASP A 416 14.70 -27.13 -37.14
CA ASP A 416 15.45 -26.83 -35.91
C ASP A 416 14.50 -26.40 -34.78
N GLU A 417 13.50 -25.59 -35.11
CA GLU A 417 12.43 -25.19 -34.20
C GLU A 417 11.57 -26.40 -33.80
N LEU A 418 11.25 -27.28 -34.75
CA LEU A 418 10.51 -28.51 -34.46
C LEU A 418 11.32 -29.47 -33.57
N ALA A 419 12.62 -29.61 -33.83
CA ALA A 419 13.52 -30.41 -33.00
C ALA A 419 13.65 -29.83 -31.59
N TYR A 420 13.80 -28.51 -31.46
CA TYR A 420 13.78 -27.82 -30.17
C TYR A 420 12.48 -28.06 -29.42
N LEU A 421 11.33 -27.87 -30.08
CA LEU A 421 10.03 -28.08 -29.45
C LEU A 421 9.82 -29.54 -29.02
N ARG A 422 10.18 -30.52 -29.86
CA ARG A 422 10.08 -31.96 -29.50
C ARG A 422 11.02 -32.35 -28.37
N ASN A 423 12.16 -31.69 -28.22
CA ASN A 423 13.07 -31.94 -27.10
C ASN A 423 12.46 -31.53 -25.75
N HIS A 424 11.63 -30.47 -25.73
CA HIS A 424 10.95 -30.00 -24.52
C HIS A 424 9.52 -30.53 -24.36
N TYR A 425 8.87 -30.89 -25.47
CA TYR A 425 7.50 -31.38 -25.57
C TYR A 425 7.46 -32.60 -26.51
N PRO A 426 7.84 -33.81 -26.03
CA PRO A 426 8.07 -34.99 -26.88
C PRO A 426 6.86 -35.41 -27.71
N ASP A 427 5.65 -35.20 -27.17
CA ASP A 427 4.40 -35.61 -27.81
C ASP A 427 3.83 -34.56 -28.77
N LEU A 428 4.53 -33.44 -29.01
CA LEU A 428 4.05 -32.36 -29.84
C LEU A 428 4.07 -32.75 -31.34
N SER A 429 2.90 -32.77 -31.97
CA SER A 429 2.78 -32.96 -33.41
C SER A 429 3.26 -31.73 -34.20
N GLU A 430 3.58 -31.92 -35.49
CA GLU A 430 3.94 -30.82 -36.38
C GLU A 430 2.82 -29.80 -36.57
N GLU A 431 1.56 -30.27 -36.52
CA GLU A 431 0.38 -29.43 -36.64
C GLU A 431 0.22 -28.57 -35.38
N GLU A 432 0.36 -29.15 -34.19
CA GLU A 432 0.33 -28.40 -32.93
C GLU A 432 1.49 -27.40 -32.84
N ALA A 433 2.71 -27.81 -33.24
CA ALA A 433 3.87 -26.92 -33.29
C ALA A 433 3.63 -25.71 -34.21
N ALA A 434 2.95 -25.92 -35.34
CA ALA A 434 2.61 -24.86 -36.27
C ALA A 434 1.53 -23.91 -35.73
N MET A 435 0.75 -24.32 -34.74
CA MET A 435 -0.24 -23.47 -34.09
C MET A 435 0.33 -22.67 -32.91
N LEU A 436 1.52 -23.01 -32.42
CA LEU A 436 2.15 -22.27 -31.32
C LEU A 436 2.58 -20.86 -31.73
N ALA A 437 2.55 -19.96 -30.75
CA ALA A 437 2.98 -18.57 -30.91
C ALA A 437 4.36 -18.44 -31.56
N ALA A 438 4.49 -17.49 -32.48
CA ALA A 438 5.77 -17.10 -33.05
C ALA A 438 6.62 -16.34 -32.03
N ASP A 439 7.95 -16.42 -32.17
CA ASP A 439 8.88 -15.82 -31.21
C ASP A 439 8.82 -14.30 -31.15
N GLY A 440 8.63 -13.61 -32.28
CA GLY A 440 8.59 -12.14 -32.32
C GLY A 440 7.57 -11.52 -31.33
N PRO A 441 6.27 -11.89 -31.42
CA PRO A 441 5.26 -11.49 -30.44
C PRO A 441 5.61 -11.85 -28.99
N ARG A 442 6.22 -13.02 -28.76
CA ARG A 442 6.67 -13.47 -27.43
C ARG A 442 7.71 -12.52 -26.85
N TYR A 443 8.80 -12.25 -27.58
CA TYR A 443 9.82 -11.28 -27.15
C TYR A 443 9.24 -9.88 -26.91
N LYS A 444 8.33 -9.43 -27.77
CA LYS A 444 7.67 -8.12 -27.62
C LYS A 444 6.92 -8.04 -26.28
N ALA A 445 6.11 -9.05 -26.01
CA ALA A 445 5.29 -9.11 -24.81
C ALA A 445 6.13 -9.27 -23.53
N ILE A 446 7.15 -10.15 -23.55
CA ILE A 446 8.08 -10.31 -22.43
C ILE A 446 8.80 -8.99 -22.18
N GLY A 447 9.41 -8.36 -23.19
CA GLY A 447 10.15 -7.12 -23.02
C GLY A 447 9.32 -5.95 -22.47
N ASN A 448 8.02 -5.91 -22.76
CA ASN A 448 7.08 -4.92 -22.23
C ASN A 448 6.52 -5.28 -20.84
N SER A 449 6.73 -6.49 -20.34
CA SER A 449 6.15 -6.96 -19.08
C SER A 449 6.86 -6.43 -17.83
N MET A 450 6.33 -6.74 -16.65
CA MET A 450 6.93 -6.42 -15.36
C MET A 450 7.74 -7.62 -14.84
N ALA A 451 8.79 -7.35 -14.06
CA ALA A 451 9.54 -8.42 -13.41
C ALA A 451 8.71 -9.00 -12.25
N ILE A 452 8.32 -10.27 -12.36
CA ILE A 452 7.49 -10.99 -11.37
C ILE A 452 8.04 -10.88 -9.95
N PRO A 453 9.35 -11.04 -9.68
CA PRO A 453 9.82 -10.98 -8.30
C PRO A 453 9.69 -9.60 -7.65
N VAL A 454 9.75 -8.53 -8.45
CA VAL A 454 9.50 -7.17 -7.95
C VAL A 454 8.01 -7.00 -7.62
N MET A 455 7.13 -7.44 -8.51
CA MET A 455 5.68 -7.42 -8.27
C MET A 455 5.30 -8.25 -7.05
N ARG A 456 5.91 -9.43 -6.87
CA ARG A 456 5.69 -10.29 -5.70
C ARG A 456 6.14 -9.61 -4.40
N TRP A 457 7.28 -8.91 -4.43
CA TRP A 457 7.76 -8.15 -3.28
C TRP A 457 6.83 -6.98 -2.92
N ILE A 458 6.29 -6.27 -3.90
CA ILE A 458 5.28 -5.22 -3.67
C ILE A 458 3.99 -5.82 -3.11
N GLY A 459 3.48 -6.88 -3.75
CA GLY A 459 2.25 -7.57 -3.36
C GLY A 459 2.32 -8.11 -1.93
N ASP A 460 3.41 -8.79 -1.55
CA ASP A 460 3.62 -9.30 -0.19
C ASP A 460 3.54 -8.19 0.86
N ARG A 461 4.08 -7.00 0.54
CA ARG A 461 4.05 -5.85 1.45
C ARG A 461 2.69 -5.19 1.51
N ILE A 462 1.94 -5.15 0.41
CA ILE A 462 0.54 -4.71 0.39
C ILE A 462 -0.30 -5.68 1.23
N THR A 463 -0.21 -6.98 0.96
CA THR A 463 -0.93 -8.01 1.73
C THR A 463 -0.57 -7.93 3.20
N LYS A 464 0.70 -7.82 3.58
CA LYS A 464 1.09 -7.63 4.99
C LYS A 464 0.55 -6.34 5.59
N ALA A 465 0.60 -5.22 4.88
CA ALA A 465 0.07 -3.95 5.38
C ALA A 465 -1.45 -4.03 5.61
N VAL A 466 -2.18 -4.64 4.68
CA VAL A 466 -3.65 -4.77 4.73
C VAL A 466 -4.10 -5.88 5.69
N CYS A 467 -3.35 -6.99 5.80
CA CYS A 467 -3.66 -8.16 6.63
C CYS A 467 -3.05 -8.10 8.03
N ARG A 468 -2.15 -7.15 8.35
CA ARG A 468 -1.62 -6.94 9.72
C ARG A 468 -2.71 -6.71 10.77
N GLN A 469 -3.94 -6.39 10.36
CA GLN A 469 -5.10 -6.34 11.24
C GLN A 469 -5.69 -7.72 11.62
N LYS A 470 -5.22 -8.84 11.04
CA LYS A 470 -5.72 -10.20 11.35
C LYS A 470 -4.71 -11.13 12.02
N GLU A 471 -3.40 -10.88 11.91
CA GLU A 471 -2.35 -11.71 12.54
C GLU A 471 -1.82 -11.13 13.86
N GLY A 472 -2.73 -10.58 14.67
CA GLY A 472 -2.47 -10.05 16.00
C GLY A 472 -3.39 -10.67 17.06
N SER A 473 -3.70 -11.96 16.95
CA SER A 473 -4.39 -12.72 18.00
C SER A 473 -3.40 -13.57 18.82
N GLU A 474 -2.23 -13.01 19.11
CA GLU A 474 -1.55 -13.32 20.36
C GLU A 474 -1.77 -12.12 21.27
N THR A 475 -2.25 -12.37 22.48
CA THR A 475 -2.54 -11.40 23.54
C THR A 475 -1.35 -10.46 23.72
N LYS A 476 -1.36 -9.32 23.02
CA LYS A 476 -0.45 -8.21 23.31
C LYS A 476 -1.01 -7.49 24.53
N GLU A 477 -0.20 -7.44 25.58
CA GLU A 477 -0.44 -6.67 26.79
C GLU A 477 -0.91 -5.25 26.44
N ARG A 478 -1.94 -4.78 27.15
CA ARG A 478 -2.46 -3.41 27.07
C ARG A 478 -1.30 -2.44 27.33
N LYS A 479 -0.89 -1.66 26.33
CA LYS A 479 0.18 -0.68 26.49
C LYS A 479 -0.40 0.64 27.01
N VAL A 480 -0.45 0.79 28.33
CA VAL A 480 -0.91 2.02 28.98
C VAL A 480 0.09 3.13 28.73
N LYS A 481 -0.37 4.26 28.17
CA LYS A 481 0.48 5.46 28.02
C LYS A 481 0.95 5.94 29.40
N PRO A 482 2.18 6.44 29.55
CA PRO A 482 2.57 7.11 30.79
C PRO A 482 1.69 8.36 31.00
N ALA A 483 1.43 8.75 32.25
CA ALA A 483 0.48 9.83 32.56
C ALA A 483 0.84 11.19 31.92
N ALA A 484 2.11 11.41 31.59
CA ALA A 484 2.59 12.59 30.87
C ALA A 484 2.10 12.64 29.40
N GLU A 485 1.68 11.51 28.84
CA GLU A 485 1.23 11.34 27.46
C GLU A 485 -0.29 11.12 27.38
N PHE A 486 -1.04 11.39 28.46
CA PHE A 486 -2.50 11.26 28.41
C PHE A 486 -3.14 12.31 27.51
N GLU A 487 -3.99 11.83 26.61
CA GLU A 487 -4.77 12.63 25.67
C GLU A 487 -6.02 13.17 26.34
N ARG A 488 -6.27 14.46 26.16
CA ARG A 488 -7.50 15.09 26.64
C ARG A 488 -8.69 14.74 25.75
N SER A 489 -9.88 14.87 26.32
CA SER A 489 -11.14 14.70 25.59
C SER A 489 -11.40 15.85 24.60
N ILE A 490 -11.94 15.50 23.43
CA ILE A 490 -12.39 16.45 22.40
C ILE A 490 -13.53 17.34 22.91
N PHE A 491 -14.36 16.85 23.83
CA PHE A 491 -15.45 17.61 24.42
C PHE A 491 -15.15 18.04 25.85
N LYS A 492 -15.70 19.20 26.24
CA LYS A 492 -15.93 19.48 27.66
C LYS A 492 -17.12 18.63 28.07
N TRP A 493 -16.90 17.66 28.95
CA TRP A 493 -17.93 16.72 29.36
C TRP A 493 -18.08 16.69 30.87
N ALA A 494 -19.33 16.72 31.34
CA ALA A 494 -19.62 16.57 32.75
C ALA A 494 -19.18 15.17 33.21
N GLY A 495 -18.49 15.07 34.35
CA GLY A 495 -17.99 13.80 34.85
C GLY A 495 -16.69 13.29 34.20
N GLY A 496 -16.05 14.06 33.30
CA GLY A 496 -14.83 13.64 32.61
C GLY A 496 -13.73 13.09 33.54
N LYS A 497 -13.28 11.86 33.29
CA LYS A 497 -12.38 11.10 34.16
C LYS A 497 -10.88 11.35 33.96
N PHE A 498 -10.51 12.34 33.15
CA PHE A 498 -9.11 12.65 32.84
C PHE A 498 -8.24 12.84 34.10
N GLY A 499 -8.75 13.54 35.13
CA GLY A 499 -8.01 13.81 36.37
C GLY A 499 -7.80 12.60 37.30
N VAL A 500 -8.43 11.46 37.02
CA VAL A 500 -8.35 10.24 37.83
C VAL A 500 -7.93 9.00 37.02
N LEU A 501 -7.47 9.17 35.77
CA LEU A 501 -7.07 8.07 34.89
C LEU A 501 -6.00 7.17 35.52
N GLU A 502 -5.01 7.73 36.21
CA GLU A 502 -3.99 6.93 36.90
C GLU A 502 -4.58 6.04 37.99
N GLN A 503 -5.62 6.48 38.70
CA GLN A 503 -6.30 5.66 39.71
C GLN A 503 -7.13 4.57 39.05
N ILE A 504 -7.85 4.88 37.97
CA ILE A 504 -8.65 3.92 37.20
C ILE A 504 -7.74 2.83 36.59
N PHE A 505 -6.62 3.22 35.97
CA PHE A 505 -5.74 2.31 35.25
C PHE A 505 -4.97 1.34 36.13
N ARG A 506 -4.88 1.58 37.45
CA ARG A 506 -4.37 0.60 38.43
C ARG A 506 -5.27 -0.64 38.55
N TYR A 507 -6.56 -0.47 38.31
CA TYR A 507 -7.57 -1.52 38.49
C TYR A 507 -8.22 -1.96 37.17
N LEU A 508 -8.08 -1.17 36.11
CA LEU A 508 -8.59 -1.53 34.79
C LEU A 508 -7.77 -2.73 34.25
N PRO A 509 -8.39 -3.92 34.13
CA PRO A 509 -7.69 -5.17 33.85
C PRO A 509 -7.19 -5.22 32.40
N GLU A 510 -6.56 -6.33 32.02
CA GLU A 510 -6.32 -6.66 30.61
C GLU A 510 -7.50 -7.44 30.01
N GLY A 511 -7.70 -7.24 28.70
CA GLY A 511 -8.64 -7.99 27.88
C GLY A 511 -8.52 -7.64 26.40
N LYS A 512 -9.32 -8.32 25.58
CA LYS A 512 -9.31 -8.19 24.11
C LYS A 512 -9.96 -6.90 23.64
N ARG A 513 -11.10 -6.55 24.24
CA ARG A 513 -11.95 -5.44 23.82
C ARG A 513 -12.46 -4.68 25.04
N LEU A 514 -12.34 -3.36 25.00
CA LEU A 514 -12.93 -2.44 25.98
C LEU A 514 -14.36 -2.12 25.57
N ILE A 515 -15.29 -2.18 26.51
CA ILE A 515 -16.67 -1.76 26.33
C ILE A 515 -16.92 -0.59 27.29
N GLU A 516 -17.28 0.58 26.74
CA GLU A 516 -17.71 1.73 27.54
C GLU A 516 -19.19 2.00 27.27
N PRO A 517 -20.12 1.56 28.15
CA PRO A 517 -21.55 1.79 27.95
C PRO A 517 -21.97 3.26 28.04
N PHE A 518 -21.12 4.09 28.66
CA PHE A 518 -21.28 5.53 28.88
C PHE A 518 -19.99 6.26 28.50
N VAL A 519 -19.65 6.28 27.21
CA VAL A 519 -18.36 6.80 26.75
C VAL A 519 -18.17 8.30 27.03
N GLY A 520 -19.25 9.09 26.98
CA GLY A 520 -19.20 10.54 27.16
C GLY A 520 -18.09 11.21 26.36
N GLY A 521 -17.28 12.05 27.02
CA GLY A 521 -16.14 12.72 26.39
C GLY A 521 -14.96 11.81 26.00
N GLY A 522 -15.00 10.51 26.29
CA GLY A 522 -14.02 9.54 25.79
C GLY A 522 -12.66 9.53 26.49
N ALA A 523 -12.57 9.99 27.73
CA ALA A 523 -11.29 10.13 28.43
C ALA A 523 -10.59 8.77 28.69
N VAL A 524 -11.36 7.70 28.92
CA VAL A 524 -10.81 6.39 29.28
C VAL A 524 -10.33 5.64 28.04
N PHE A 525 -11.19 5.36 27.05
CA PHE A 525 -10.78 4.58 25.87
C PHE A 525 -9.59 5.19 25.13
N MET A 526 -9.53 6.52 25.03
CA MET A 526 -8.43 7.26 24.39
C MET A 526 -7.07 7.00 25.03
N ASN A 527 -7.06 6.62 26.31
CA ASN A 527 -5.85 6.45 27.11
C ASN A 527 -5.66 5.00 27.60
N ALA A 528 -6.69 4.16 27.45
CA ALA A 528 -6.67 2.81 27.95
C ALA A 528 -5.79 1.88 27.10
N GLY A 529 -5.58 2.15 25.81
CA GLY A 529 -4.63 1.38 25.00
C GLY A 529 -5.13 -0.01 24.59
N TYR A 530 -6.44 -0.20 24.52
CA TYR A 530 -7.08 -1.39 23.95
C TYR A 530 -7.10 -1.31 22.42
N GLN A 531 -6.92 -2.46 21.77
CA GLN A 531 -6.93 -2.57 20.31
C GLN A 531 -8.34 -2.57 19.72
N GLU A 532 -9.33 -3.00 20.49
CA GLU A 532 -10.74 -2.97 20.13
C GLU A 532 -11.55 -2.26 21.21
N ASN A 533 -12.44 -1.35 20.80
CA ASN A 533 -13.30 -0.58 21.69
C ASN A 533 -14.74 -0.59 21.14
N LEU A 534 -15.71 -0.90 21.99
CA LEU A 534 -17.14 -0.75 21.75
C LEU A 534 -17.68 0.35 22.66
N LEU A 535 -18.02 1.48 22.08
CA LEU A 535 -18.26 2.73 22.78
C LEU A 535 -19.71 3.16 22.58
N ASN A 536 -20.47 3.26 23.66
CA ASN A 536 -21.88 3.60 23.63
C ASN A 536 -22.18 4.88 24.40
N ASP A 537 -23.15 5.64 23.89
CA ASP A 537 -23.81 6.71 24.64
C ASP A 537 -25.26 6.85 24.17
N VAL A 538 -26.12 7.39 25.04
CA VAL A 538 -27.49 7.73 24.65
C VAL A 538 -27.54 9.03 23.85
N ASN A 539 -26.51 9.88 23.96
CA ASN A 539 -26.44 11.14 23.24
C ASN A 539 -26.11 10.93 21.75
N ALA A 540 -27.14 11.01 20.91
CA ALA A 540 -27.02 10.85 19.46
C ALA A 540 -26.09 11.87 18.80
N ASP A 541 -26.02 13.11 19.30
CA ASP A 541 -25.16 14.16 18.73
C ASP A 541 -23.67 13.89 19.00
N LEU A 542 -23.36 13.37 20.19
CA LEU A 542 -22.02 12.91 20.56
C LEU A 542 -21.58 11.74 19.67
N ILE A 543 -22.43 10.73 19.54
CA ILE A 543 -22.13 9.54 18.72
C ILE A 543 -22.03 9.92 17.23
N ASN A 544 -22.91 10.80 16.74
CA ASN A 544 -22.83 11.33 15.39
C ASN A 544 -21.49 12.04 15.14
N PHE A 545 -21.02 12.86 16.09
CA PHE A 545 -19.72 13.52 15.97
C PHE A 545 -18.57 12.52 15.83
N TYR A 546 -18.47 11.52 16.71
CA TYR A 546 -17.38 10.55 16.64
C TYR A 546 -17.43 9.72 15.35
N LYS A 547 -18.62 9.28 14.91
CA LYS A 547 -18.79 8.57 13.63
C LYS A 547 -18.41 9.43 12.43
N THR A 548 -18.80 10.71 12.44
CA THR A 548 -18.47 11.67 11.38
C THR A 548 -16.96 11.93 11.34
N LEU A 549 -16.33 12.09 12.52
CA LEU A 549 -14.88 12.27 12.62
C LEU A 549 -14.12 11.06 12.06
N GLN A 550 -14.60 9.83 12.30
CA GLN A 550 -14.02 8.61 11.71
C GLN A 550 -14.20 8.52 10.19
N ARG A 551 -15.35 8.97 9.66
CA ARG A 551 -15.73 8.83 8.25
C ARG A 551 -15.12 9.92 7.35
N GLU A 552 -15.16 11.17 7.79
CA GLU A 552 -14.87 12.35 6.97
C GLU A 552 -14.14 13.45 7.76
N ALA A 553 -13.08 13.05 8.46
CA ALA A 553 -12.30 13.90 9.37
C ALA A 553 -11.96 15.30 8.83
N HIS A 554 -11.43 15.38 7.60
CA HIS A 554 -10.98 16.65 7.04
C HIS A 554 -12.14 17.64 6.84
N SER A 555 -13.27 17.16 6.32
CA SER A 555 -14.48 17.95 6.13
C SER A 555 -15.03 18.45 7.46
N LEU A 556 -15.11 17.57 8.47
CA LEU A 556 -15.61 17.93 9.80
C LEU A 556 -14.71 18.95 10.49
N ILE A 557 -13.39 18.73 10.49
CA ILE A 557 -12.42 19.64 11.11
C ILE A 557 -12.49 21.02 10.44
N THR A 558 -12.49 21.06 9.11
CA THR A 558 -12.55 22.32 8.35
C THR A 558 -13.85 23.07 8.62
N LEU A 559 -14.99 22.37 8.57
CA LEU A 559 -16.30 22.98 8.81
C LEU A 559 -16.43 23.46 10.26
N ALA A 560 -16.06 22.63 11.23
CA ALA A 560 -16.07 23.02 12.63
C ALA A 560 -15.16 24.23 12.88
N HIS A 561 -13.99 24.30 12.24
CA HIS A 561 -13.11 25.45 12.34
C HIS A 561 -13.77 26.74 11.82
N ARG A 562 -14.48 26.68 10.69
CA ARG A 562 -15.26 27.82 10.19
C ARG A 562 -16.34 28.25 11.16
N PHE A 563 -17.07 27.31 11.78
CA PHE A 563 -18.06 27.63 12.81
C PHE A 563 -17.43 28.44 13.97
N PHE A 564 -16.23 28.05 14.42
CA PHE A 564 -15.50 28.74 15.49
C PHE A 564 -15.03 30.15 15.10
N GLN A 565 -14.70 30.38 13.82
CA GLN A 565 -14.26 31.68 13.33
C GLN A 565 -15.43 32.64 13.08
N ASP A 566 -16.47 32.16 12.40
CA ASP A 566 -17.50 33.01 11.82
C ASP A 566 -18.64 33.33 12.80
N TYR A 567 -18.87 32.49 13.81
CA TYR A 567 -20.06 32.57 14.67
C TYR A 567 -19.77 32.81 16.16
N ASN A 568 -18.55 33.20 16.55
CA ASN A 568 -18.18 33.49 17.96
C ASN A 568 -18.74 34.84 18.49
N THR A 569 -20.02 35.08 18.27
CA THR A 569 -20.82 36.19 18.79
C THR A 569 -22.07 35.64 19.46
N GLN A 570 -22.77 36.45 20.26
CA GLN A 570 -24.01 36.00 20.90
C GLN A 570 -25.08 35.68 19.85
N GLU A 571 -25.18 36.51 18.81
CA GLU A 571 -26.08 36.36 17.69
C GLU A 571 -25.74 35.12 16.86
N GLY A 572 -24.45 34.92 16.53
CA GLY A 572 -23.97 33.75 15.81
C GLY A 572 -24.22 32.44 16.57
N TYR A 573 -23.93 32.43 17.88
CA TYR A 573 -24.22 31.29 18.74
C TYR A 573 -25.71 30.92 18.74
N LEU A 574 -26.60 31.93 18.89
CA LEU A 574 -28.04 31.70 18.87
C LEU A 574 -28.52 31.22 17.49
N ALA A 575 -27.94 31.72 16.39
CA ALA A 575 -28.26 31.26 15.04
C ALA A 575 -27.91 29.78 14.85
N VAL A 576 -26.70 29.38 15.21
CA VAL A 576 -26.25 27.98 15.15
C VAL A 576 -27.12 27.09 16.04
N ARG A 577 -27.39 27.51 17.29
CA ARG A 577 -28.24 26.74 18.21
C ARG A 577 -29.66 26.56 17.69
N ASN A 578 -30.25 27.62 17.11
CA ASN A 578 -31.60 27.56 16.56
C ASN A 578 -31.67 26.65 15.33
N ALA A 579 -30.67 26.69 14.44
CA ALA A 579 -30.59 25.80 13.29
C ALA A 579 -30.38 24.32 13.72
N PHE A 580 -29.55 24.10 14.75
CA PHE A 580 -29.31 22.80 15.36
C PHE A 580 -30.58 22.19 15.96
N ASN A 581 -31.35 22.99 16.71
CA ASN A 581 -32.61 22.56 17.33
C ASN A 581 -33.72 22.31 16.30
N LYS A 582 -33.77 23.13 15.23
CA LYS A 582 -34.71 22.93 14.11
C LYS A 582 -34.36 21.74 13.21
N GLN A 583 -33.25 21.03 13.49
CA GLN A 583 -32.77 19.88 12.73
C GLN A 583 -32.59 20.17 11.23
N VAL A 584 -32.09 21.37 10.90
CA VAL A 584 -31.86 21.81 9.51
C VAL A 584 -30.55 21.26 8.94
N TYR A 585 -29.63 20.85 9.82
CA TYR A 585 -28.31 20.36 9.45
C TYR A 585 -28.31 18.88 9.09
N ASP A 586 -27.55 18.52 8.05
CA ASP A 586 -27.11 17.14 7.81
C ASP A 586 -26.14 16.66 8.91
N ASP A 587 -25.76 15.37 8.88
CA ASP A 587 -24.90 14.76 9.90
C ASP A 587 -23.57 15.50 10.11
N LEU A 588 -22.94 15.95 9.02
CA LEU A 588 -21.65 16.64 9.04
C LEU A 588 -21.77 18.03 9.68
N HIS A 589 -22.73 18.83 9.23
CA HIS A 589 -23.01 20.16 9.78
C HIS A 589 -23.49 20.06 11.23
N ARG A 590 -24.27 19.02 11.56
CA ARG A 590 -24.76 18.78 12.91
C ARG A 590 -23.61 18.42 13.86
N ALA A 591 -22.66 17.58 13.42
CA ALA A 591 -21.46 17.27 14.19
C ALA A 591 -20.59 18.53 14.42
N ALA A 592 -20.34 19.33 13.37
CA ALA A 592 -19.59 20.57 13.48
C ALA A 592 -20.26 21.58 14.43
N ALA A 593 -21.59 21.76 14.28
CA ALA A 593 -22.40 22.60 15.15
C ALA A 593 -22.40 22.11 16.60
N PHE A 594 -22.45 20.79 16.84
CA PHE A 594 -22.41 20.23 18.19
C PHE A 594 -21.09 20.55 18.91
N LEU A 595 -19.94 20.38 18.23
CA LEU A 595 -18.64 20.76 18.77
C LEU A 595 -18.55 22.26 19.07
N PHE A 596 -19.05 23.09 18.14
CA PHE A 596 -19.14 24.53 18.34
C PHE A 596 -19.97 24.87 19.57
N LEU A 597 -21.19 24.33 19.68
CA LEU A 597 -22.09 24.60 20.80
C LEU A 597 -21.45 24.18 22.13
N ASN A 598 -20.83 23.00 22.22
CA ASN A 598 -20.15 22.54 23.43
C ASN A 598 -18.98 23.46 23.83
N ARG A 599 -18.18 23.95 22.86
CA ARG A 599 -17.02 24.79 23.20
C ARG A 599 -17.40 26.26 23.50
N HIS A 600 -18.59 26.70 23.07
CA HIS A 600 -19.05 28.09 23.20
C HIS A 600 -20.17 28.29 24.23
N CYS A 601 -20.85 27.23 24.70
CA CYS A 601 -21.88 27.32 25.73
C CYS A 601 -21.31 27.47 27.15
N PHE A 602 -22.14 27.92 28.08
CA PHE A 602 -21.74 28.07 29.48
C PHE A 602 -21.19 26.76 30.07
N ASN A 603 -19.93 26.79 30.52
CA ASN A 603 -19.18 25.68 31.12
C ASN A 603 -19.03 24.42 30.25
N GLY A 604 -19.36 24.48 28.95
CA GLY A 604 -19.35 23.30 28.09
C GLY A 604 -20.37 22.25 28.49
N LEU A 605 -21.50 22.68 29.07
CA LEU A 605 -22.60 21.78 29.39
C LEU A 605 -23.31 21.33 28.12
N THR A 606 -23.64 20.04 28.08
CA THR A 606 -24.50 19.45 27.06
C THR A 606 -25.84 19.14 27.73
N ARG A 607 -26.87 19.94 27.43
CA ARG A 607 -28.19 19.82 28.07
C ARG A 607 -29.30 20.09 27.07
N TYR A 608 -30.31 19.23 27.11
CA TYR A 608 -31.50 19.28 26.28
C TYR A 608 -32.75 19.47 27.14
N ASN A 609 -33.77 20.13 26.60
CA ASN A 609 -35.09 20.18 27.22
C ASN A 609 -35.89 18.89 26.92
N GLN A 610 -37.11 18.80 27.45
CA GLN A 610 -38.02 17.67 27.19
C GLN A 610 -38.43 17.53 25.71
N ALA A 611 -38.30 18.59 24.91
CA ALA A 611 -38.52 18.56 23.47
C ALA A 611 -37.27 18.11 22.67
N GLY A 612 -36.17 17.74 23.35
CA GLY A 612 -34.93 17.32 22.71
C GLY A 612 -34.08 18.48 22.16
N GLU A 613 -34.38 19.72 22.54
CA GLU A 613 -33.68 20.90 22.04
C GLU A 613 -32.54 21.30 22.98
N PHE A 614 -31.37 21.60 22.42
CA PHE A 614 -30.22 22.11 23.14
C PHE A 614 -30.53 23.49 23.73
N ASN A 615 -30.44 23.63 25.06
CA ASN A 615 -30.95 24.80 25.78
C ASN A 615 -29.92 25.52 26.66
N VAL A 616 -28.62 25.28 26.46
CA VAL A 616 -27.57 25.99 27.21
C VAL A 616 -27.35 27.38 26.62
N GLY A 617 -27.09 28.36 27.50
CA GLY A 617 -26.82 29.74 27.11
C GLY A 617 -25.39 29.94 26.61
N TYR A 618 -25.15 31.04 25.89
CA TYR A 618 -23.84 31.44 25.40
C TYR A 618 -22.86 31.71 26.55
N GLY A 619 -21.67 31.12 26.50
CA GLY A 619 -20.65 31.16 27.56
C GLY A 619 -19.76 32.40 27.55
N LYS A 620 -19.84 33.26 26.52
CA LYS A 620 -19.10 34.52 26.39
C LYS A 620 -17.56 34.37 26.53
N TYR A 621 -17.00 33.27 26.04
CA TYR A 621 -15.55 33.08 26.01
C TYR A 621 -14.90 33.96 24.93
N LYS A 622 -13.85 34.71 25.26
CA LYS A 622 -13.14 35.57 24.29
C LYS A 622 -12.49 34.75 23.15
N THR A 623 -11.89 33.62 23.49
CA THR A 623 -11.20 32.75 22.52
C THR A 623 -11.44 31.29 22.90
N PRO A 624 -12.54 30.69 22.44
CA PRO A 624 -12.83 29.27 22.63
C PRO A 624 -11.69 28.40 22.05
N TYR A 625 -11.19 27.45 22.84
CA TYR A 625 -10.17 26.52 22.37
C TYR A 625 -10.77 25.53 21.34
N PHE A 626 -10.14 25.47 20.16
CA PHE A 626 -10.47 24.51 19.11
C PHE A 626 -9.63 23.23 19.30
N PRO A 627 -10.25 22.07 19.56
CA PRO A 627 -9.55 20.84 19.95
C PRO A 627 -9.00 20.07 18.75
N LEU A 628 -8.16 20.72 17.93
CA LEU A 628 -7.55 20.08 16.76
C LEU A 628 -6.64 18.93 17.15
N GLN A 629 -5.80 19.13 18.17
CA GLN A 629 -4.85 18.12 18.64
C GLN A 629 -5.57 16.89 19.17
N GLU A 630 -6.66 17.06 19.92
CA GLU A 630 -7.43 15.93 20.44
C GLU A 630 -8.17 15.17 19.32
N MET A 631 -8.65 15.88 18.29
CA MET A 631 -9.24 15.24 17.11
C MET A 631 -8.18 14.46 16.31
N GLU A 632 -6.99 15.02 16.11
CA GLU A 632 -5.86 14.35 15.45
C GLU A 632 -5.36 13.14 16.26
N ALA A 633 -5.29 13.26 17.59
CA ALA A 633 -4.94 12.16 18.49
C ALA A 633 -5.95 11.02 18.41
N PHE A 634 -7.24 11.33 18.31
CA PHE A 634 -8.29 10.34 18.09
C PHE A 634 -8.12 9.62 16.73
N LEU A 635 -7.82 10.35 15.67
CA LEU A 635 -7.60 9.78 14.33
C LEU A 635 -6.30 8.96 14.23
N GLY A 636 -5.29 9.31 15.02
CA GLY A 636 -4.00 8.62 15.10
C GLY A 636 -3.98 7.44 16.08
N ALA A 637 -5.06 7.18 16.81
CA ALA A 637 -5.13 6.05 17.73
C ALA A 637 -5.07 4.71 16.98
N GLU A 638 -4.18 3.80 17.39
CA GLU A 638 -3.98 2.50 16.73
C GLU A 638 -5.18 1.55 16.89
N GLY A 639 -6.01 1.75 17.92
CA GLY A 639 -7.14 0.89 18.26
C GLY A 639 -8.38 1.14 17.41
N ARG A 640 -9.07 0.07 17.02
CA ARG A 640 -10.38 0.14 16.37
C ARG A 640 -11.43 0.53 17.40
N SER A 641 -12.20 1.58 17.09
CA SER A 641 -13.31 2.05 17.94
C SER A 641 -14.62 1.99 17.17
N GLU A 642 -15.61 1.28 17.71
CA GLU A 642 -16.96 1.22 17.19
C GLU A 642 -17.90 2.01 18.09
N PHE A 643 -18.65 2.95 17.51
CA PHE A 643 -19.57 3.81 18.25
C PHE A 643 -21.01 3.36 18.05
N VAL A 644 -21.75 3.19 19.15
CA VAL A 644 -23.17 2.81 19.18
C VAL A 644 -23.95 3.90 19.89
N CYS A 645 -25.14 4.20 19.37
CA CYS A 645 -26.06 5.14 20.01
C CYS A 645 -27.26 4.35 20.53
N GLY A 646 -27.47 4.33 21.84
CA GLY A 646 -28.57 3.59 22.43
C GLY A 646 -28.47 3.38 23.93
N ASP A 647 -29.40 2.58 24.44
CA ASP A 647 -29.42 2.16 25.84
C ASP A 647 -28.21 1.29 26.18
N PHE A 648 -27.64 1.52 27.37
CA PHE A 648 -26.42 0.85 27.82
C PHE A 648 -26.56 -0.68 27.92
N ALA A 649 -27.78 -1.20 28.07
CA ALA A 649 -28.00 -2.64 28.22
C ALA A 649 -27.52 -3.43 27.00
N ALA A 650 -27.76 -2.93 25.79
CA ALA A 650 -27.44 -3.66 24.57
C ALA A 650 -25.94 -3.99 24.44
N VAL A 651 -25.07 -3.05 24.82
CA VAL A 651 -23.61 -3.27 24.76
C VAL A 651 -23.08 -4.10 25.93
N ILE A 652 -23.74 -4.06 27.09
CA ILE A 652 -23.39 -4.91 28.24
C ILE A 652 -23.84 -6.37 28.02
N GLU A 653 -25.03 -6.57 27.44
CA GLU A 653 -25.55 -7.89 27.09
C GLU A 653 -24.65 -8.61 26.06
N ALA A 654 -24.04 -7.84 25.16
CA ALA A 654 -23.07 -8.37 24.18
C ALA A 654 -21.68 -8.72 24.78
N ALA A 655 -21.44 -8.41 26.06
CA ALA A 655 -20.15 -8.64 26.71
C ALA A 655 -20.02 -10.06 27.26
N GLY A 656 -18.83 -10.65 27.12
CA GLY A 656 -18.49 -11.97 27.66
C GLY A 656 -17.00 -12.19 27.88
N GLU A 657 -16.54 -13.43 27.74
CA GLU A 657 -15.15 -13.82 28.00
C GLU A 657 -14.14 -13.00 27.16
N GLY A 658 -13.21 -12.34 27.87
CA GLY A 658 -12.16 -11.52 27.27
C GLY A 658 -12.56 -10.05 27.03
N ASP A 659 -13.82 -9.67 27.29
CA ASP A 659 -14.24 -8.27 27.30
C ASP A 659 -13.94 -7.61 28.66
N VAL A 660 -13.61 -6.33 28.61
CA VAL A 660 -13.49 -5.48 29.80
C VAL A 660 -14.51 -4.36 29.70
N ILE A 661 -15.38 -4.24 30.70
CA ILE A 661 -16.38 -3.18 30.77
C ILE A 661 -15.86 -2.10 31.72
N PHE A 662 -15.71 -0.86 31.22
CA PHE A 662 -15.56 0.32 32.05
C PHE A 662 -16.84 1.13 32.02
N CYS A 663 -17.44 1.35 33.19
CA CYS A 663 -18.75 1.97 33.30
C CYS A 663 -18.68 3.25 34.14
N ASP A 664 -19.11 4.37 33.58
CA ASP A 664 -19.17 5.66 34.25
C ASP A 664 -20.57 6.30 34.11
N PRO A 665 -21.59 5.74 34.79
CA PRO A 665 -22.96 6.21 34.67
C PRO A 665 -23.13 7.61 35.28
N PRO A 666 -24.25 8.30 34.99
CA PRO A 666 -24.67 9.46 35.77
C PRO A 666 -24.69 9.13 37.27
N TYR A 667 -24.07 9.97 38.10
CA TYR A 667 -23.88 9.68 39.52
C TYR A 667 -25.16 9.85 40.34
N GLU A 668 -25.34 8.97 41.32
CA GLU A 668 -26.37 9.13 42.35
C GLU A 668 -26.00 10.32 43.28
N PRO A 669 -26.94 11.23 43.59
CA PRO A 669 -26.66 12.34 44.51
C PRO A 669 -26.32 11.86 45.93
N LEU A 670 -25.50 12.63 46.63
CA LEU A 670 -25.26 12.40 48.06
C LEU A 670 -26.51 12.81 48.88
N PRO A 671 -26.74 12.19 50.04
CA PRO A 671 -27.84 12.59 50.94
C PRO A 671 -27.81 14.11 51.21
N ASN A 672 -28.97 14.76 51.10
CA ASN A 672 -29.15 16.22 51.27
C ASN A 672 -28.41 17.12 50.26
N THR A 673 -28.00 16.58 49.11
CA THR A 673 -27.50 17.38 47.98
C THR A 673 -28.44 17.27 46.79
N GLU A 674 -28.87 18.40 46.21
CA GLU A 674 -29.62 18.39 44.95
C GLU A 674 -28.68 17.95 43.81
N GLY A 675 -28.86 16.72 43.34
CA GLY A 675 -28.15 16.19 42.19
C GLY A 675 -28.63 16.85 40.90
N PHE A 676 -27.73 17.48 40.16
CA PHE A 676 -28.01 18.00 38.83
C PHE A 676 -27.85 16.88 37.80
N THR A 677 -28.85 16.01 37.60
CA THR A 677 -28.76 14.80 36.74
C THR A 677 -29.69 14.81 35.52
N ASN A 678 -29.98 15.99 34.95
CA ASN A 678 -30.82 16.09 33.74
C ASN A 678 -29.95 16.30 32.48
N TYR A 679 -29.43 15.22 31.89
CA TYR A 679 -28.49 15.28 30.73
C TYR A 679 -29.10 14.79 29.39
N SER A 680 -30.23 14.09 29.44
CA SER A 680 -31.07 13.66 28.33
C SER A 680 -32.46 13.48 28.94
N GLY A 681 -33.56 13.75 28.23
CA GLY A 681 -34.93 13.83 28.80
C GLY A 681 -35.48 12.62 29.60
N HIS A 682 -34.66 11.61 29.90
CA HIS A 682 -34.88 10.52 30.86
C HIS A 682 -33.98 10.69 32.10
N ASP A 683 -34.60 10.79 33.29
CA ASP A 683 -33.89 10.83 34.56
C ASP A 683 -33.21 9.47 34.85
N PHE A 684 -31.87 9.44 34.96
CA PHE A 684 -31.14 8.24 35.42
C PHE A 684 -31.27 8.12 36.94
N LYS A 685 -32.33 7.45 37.40
CA LYS A 685 -32.67 7.28 38.83
C LYS A 685 -32.02 6.02 39.42
N PHE A 686 -32.12 5.86 40.74
CA PHE A 686 -31.59 4.71 41.47
C PHE A 686 -32.06 3.34 40.93
N GLU A 687 -33.26 3.24 40.35
CA GLU A 687 -33.71 1.99 39.70
C GLU A 687 -32.90 1.65 38.44
N GLU A 688 -32.45 2.65 37.67
CA GLU A 688 -31.52 2.43 36.55
C GLU A 688 -30.13 2.03 37.04
N GLN A 689 -29.69 2.52 38.22
CA GLN A 689 -28.46 2.05 38.87
C GLN A 689 -28.55 0.55 39.21
N LYS A 690 -29.69 0.10 39.77
CA LYS A 690 -29.92 -1.33 40.04
C LYS A 690 -29.94 -2.16 38.76
N ARG A 691 -30.65 -1.69 37.72
CA ARG A 691 -30.68 -2.33 36.39
C ARG A 691 -29.28 -2.48 35.82
N LEU A 692 -28.47 -1.42 35.89
CA LEU A 692 -27.09 -1.42 35.44
C LEU A 692 -26.24 -2.45 36.20
N VAL A 693 -26.27 -2.45 37.53
CA VAL A 693 -25.49 -3.38 38.35
C VAL A 693 -25.91 -4.84 38.10
N SER A 694 -27.19 -5.11 37.91
CA SER A 694 -27.69 -6.43 37.53
C SER A 694 -27.07 -6.90 36.21
N LEU A 695 -27.13 -6.06 35.17
CA LEU A 695 -26.59 -6.39 33.85
C LEU A 695 -25.06 -6.58 33.86
N LEU A 696 -24.35 -5.76 34.64
CA LEU A 696 -22.90 -5.91 34.83
C LEU A 696 -22.54 -7.22 35.55
N THR A 697 -23.34 -7.60 36.54
CA THR A 697 -23.17 -8.89 37.24
C THR A 697 -23.41 -10.06 36.29
N ASP A 698 -24.42 -9.97 35.43
CA ASP A 698 -24.69 -10.98 34.40
C ASP A 698 -23.58 -11.05 33.35
N ALA A 699 -23.02 -9.90 32.93
CA ALA A 699 -21.85 -9.86 32.06
C ALA A 699 -20.62 -10.52 32.70
N HIS A 700 -20.42 -10.28 34.00
CA HIS A 700 -19.34 -10.93 34.73
C HIS A 700 -19.53 -12.46 34.81
N ARG A 701 -20.76 -12.95 35.02
CA ARG A 701 -21.07 -14.39 34.95
C ARG A 701 -20.77 -15.00 33.58
N ARG A 702 -20.81 -14.19 32.51
CA ARG A 702 -20.40 -14.60 31.14
C ARG A 702 -18.88 -14.52 30.91
N GLY A 703 -18.10 -14.11 31.90
CA GLY A 703 -16.63 -14.02 31.83
C GLY A 703 -16.07 -12.62 31.52
N ALA A 704 -16.91 -11.58 31.49
CA ALA A 704 -16.42 -10.20 31.35
C ALA A 704 -15.82 -9.69 32.66
N LYS A 705 -14.82 -8.82 32.56
CA LYS A 705 -14.26 -8.11 33.72
C LYS A 705 -14.87 -6.71 33.79
N VAL A 706 -15.30 -6.28 34.96
CA VAL A 706 -16.08 -5.06 35.14
C VAL A 706 -15.39 -4.09 36.10
N LEU A 707 -15.32 -2.83 35.69
CA LEU A 707 -14.92 -1.71 36.50
C LEU A 707 -15.97 -0.59 36.40
N ILE A 708 -16.50 -0.12 37.52
CA ILE A 708 -17.54 0.93 37.56
C ILE A 708 -17.15 2.07 38.51
N THR A 709 -17.37 3.32 38.09
CA THR A 709 -17.19 4.51 38.95
C THR A 709 -18.52 5.14 39.32
N ASN A 710 -18.66 5.60 40.56
CA ASN A 710 -19.88 6.30 41.01
C ASN A 710 -19.59 7.19 42.23
N SER A 711 -20.60 7.91 42.72
CA SER A 711 -20.51 8.67 43.97
C SER A 711 -20.38 7.72 45.17
N GLY A 712 -19.76 8.20 46.25
CA GLY A 712 -19.68 7.44 47.50
C GLY A 712 -20.95 7.41 48.35
N ALA A 713 -22.12 7.56 47.73
CA ALA A 713 -23.40 7.50 48.43
C ALA A 713 -23.58 6.12 49.12
N PRO A 714 -24.13 6.05 50.35
CA PRO A 714 -24.26 4.79 51.09
C PRO A 714 -25.03 3.71 50.33
N ASN A 715 -26.13 4.08 49.67
CA ASN A 715 -26.94 3.18 48.85
C ASN A 715 -26.19 2.58 47.65
N ILE A 716 -25.25 3.32 47.06
CA ILE A 716 -24.38 2.81 45.98
C ILE A 716 -23.35 1.82 46.52
N ARG A 717 -22.75 2.11 47.69
CA ARG A 717 -21.80 1.19 48.33
C ARG A 717 -22.47 -0.12 48.72
N GLU A 718 -23.67 -0.04 49.30
CA GLU A 718 -24.49 -1.20 49.64
C GLU A 718 -24.84 -2.01 48.39
N LEU A 719 -25.35 -1.36 47.33
CA LEU A 719 -25.67 -2.03 46.06
C LEU A 719 -24.47 -2.78 45.45
N TYR A 720 -23.28 -2.17 45.47
CA TYR A 720 -22.06 -2.79 44.96
C TYR A 720 -21.60 -3.96 45.83
N HIS A 721 -21.62 -3.81 47.15
CA HIS A 721 -21.26 -4.89 48.07
C HIS A 721 -22.21 -6.08 47.96
N ASP A 722 -23.52 -5.85 47.95
CA ASP A 722 -24.54 -6.90 47.84
C ASP A 722 -24.45 -7.65 46.51
N SER A 723 -23.97 -6.98 45.46
CA SER A 723 -23.76 -7.55 44.13
C SER A 723 -22.36 -8.16 43.94
N GLY A 724 -21.53 -8.22 44.98
CA GLY A 724 -20.25 -8.90 44.98
C GLY A 724 -19.05 -8.07 44.47
N PHE A 725 -19.21 -6.77 44.28
CA PHE A 725 -18.10 -5.89 43.88
C PHE A 725 -17.17 -5.61 45.06
N ARG A 726 -15.86 -5.56 44.80
CA ARG A 726 -14.90 -4.92 45.71
C ARG A 726 -14.98 -3.41 45.51
N VAL A 727 -15.22 -2.68 46.60
CA VAL A 727 -15.35 -1.21 46.57
C VAL A 727 -14.08 -0.54 47.06
N GLU A 728 -13.46 0.26 46.20
CA GLU A 728 -12.25 1.06 46.50
C GLU A 728 -12.58 2.56 46.47
N PRO A 729 -11.88 3.39 47.27
CA PRO A 729 -12.06 4.84 47.22
C PRO A 729 -11.45 5.44 45.95
N LEU A 730 -12.18 6.38 45.32
CA LEU A 730 -11.71 7.16 44.19
C LEU A 730 -11.62 8.64 44.59
N PHE A 731 -10.41 9.19 44.61
CA PHE A 731 -10.19 10.56 45.05
C PHE A 731 -10.23 11.54 43.88
N ALA A 732 -11.33 12.26 43.74
CA ALA A 732 -11.50 13.30 42.71
C ALA A 732 -11.46 14.70 43.32
N ARG A 733 -10.63 15.60 42.74
CA ARG A 733 -10.64 17.03 43.08
C ARG A 733 -11.74 17.73 42.28
N ARG A 734 -12.83 18.21 42.92
CA ARG A 734 -13.87 18.99 42.24
C ARG A 734 -13.44 20.47 42.15
N SER A 735 -13.22 20.96 40.94
CA SER A 735 -12.84 22.37 40.66
C SER A 735 -14.02 23.26 40.23
N VAL A 736 -15.27 22.77 40.28
CA VAL A 736 -16.44 23.52 39.78
C VAL A 736 -17.54 23.56 40.85
N SER A 737 -17.51 24.59 41.70
CA SER A 737 -18.62 25.04 42.56
C SER A 737 -18.56 26.56 42.67
N CYS A 738 -19.70 27.24 42.54
CA CYS A 738 -19.81 28.71 42.60
C CYS A 738 -19.72 29.30 44.02
N LYS A 739 -19.43 28.49 45.06
CA LYS A 739 -19.22 28.96 46.44
C LYS A 739 -17.85 28.52 46.96
N GLY A 740 -17.02 29.50 47.34
CA GLY A 740 -15.61 29.32 47.76
C GLY A 740 -15.40 28.34 48.94
N ASP A 741 -16.43 28.16 49.78
CA ASP A 741 -16.35 27.40 51.03
C ASP A 741 -16.65 25.88 50.89
N THR A 742 -16.88 25.37 49.67
CA THR A 742 -17.21 23.95 49.42
C THR A 742 -16.12 23.15 48.69
N ARG A 743 -14.87 23.63 48.69
CA ARG A 743 -13.73 22.90 48.10
C ARG A 743 -13.30 21.72 48.98
N GLY A 744 -14.10 20.65 49.00
CA GLY A 744 -13.77 19.35 49.61
C GLY A 744 -13.27 18.32 48.60
N VAL A 745 -12.52 17.32 49.07
CA VAL A 745 -12.22 16.10 48.30
C VAL A 745 -13.52 15.33 48.13
N ALA A 746 -13.93 15.03 46.89
CA ALA A 746 -15.07 14.16 46.68
C ALA A 746 -14.64 12.71 46.95
N HIS A 747 -15.38 12.02 47.82
CA HIS A 747 -15.20 10.60 48.11
C HIS A 747 -16.04 9.78 47.13
N ASP A 748 -15.64 9.75 45.87
CA ASP A 748 -16.24 8.85 44.88
C ASP A 748 -15.76 7.41 45.14
N VAL A 749 -16.38 6.42 44.50
CA VAL A 749 -16.03 5.00 44.66
C VAL A 749 -15.80 4.33 43.31
N LEU A 750 -14.98 3.28 43.37
CA LEU A 750 -14.66 2.38 42.26
C LEU A 750 -15.11 0.97 42.65
N GLY A 751 -16.13 0.44 41.97
CA GLY A 751 -16.56 -0.95 42.09
C GLY A 751 -15.77 -1.84 41.12
N ILE A 752 -15.21 -2.92 41.63
CA ILE A 752 -14.33 -3.84 40.90
C ILE A 752 -14.92 -5.24 40.95
N LEU A 753 -15.12 -5.87 39.79
CA LEU A 753 -15.60 -7.23 39.65
C LEU A 753 -14.83 -7.91 38.49
N LEU A 754 -13.75 -8.62 38.82
CA LEU A 754 -12.73 -9.10 37.86
C LEU A 754 -12.72 -10.61 37.68
#